data_AF-A0ABD3RWD6-F1
#
_entry.id   AF-A0ABD3RWD6-F1
#
_cell.length_a   1.000
_cell.length_b   1.000
_cell.length_c   1.000
_cell.angle_alpha   90.00
_cell.angle_beta   90.00
_cell.angle_gamma   90.00
#
_symmetry.space_group_name_H-M   'P 1'
#
loop_
_entity.id
_entity.type
_entity.pdbx_description
1 polymer ?
#
loop_
_entity_poly.entity_id
_entity_poly.type
_entity_poly.pdbx_seq_one_letter_code
_entity_poly.pdbx_strand_id
1 'polypeptide(L)'
;MKLLAALVALSIRIAQGRRLQVVDDTVPAYTPEECDTWLDGGVAFDVDGSGGLSSDEYFQALSSLGLTTVATSYAELGFYDKMAFSTLACACVSLGMGDDCCTGADAEIPLSVLSTVGDPAVDAYKNDLCNMLATVIIEETAAPVTAPVPTEPPVVGSTLSPVAVTEAPVGDIVIFDVPGIVPDFDAAEIHANEGSNDVLSQVIESFEVLANEVLSTLVPARKIRSLRASERKLPSMEPVVVTDIPCPAELAYSVETSPCVNFKITVNTEDMSEEDSATYFEEMTTKINAGELYSTVKSSYPETFIYGLGSPGAGGETTSSTAGPGETTTTSTTLVESIEEPAPAPAPETTSLGTAAVIFIVLAVIIVPIVIVALFTQYRKAQEADRLKRLREYEASRAVKGGDDDEFYDPDDYKTSKAGSSLAAMGAAGTAVAMGRSIPSDPGAIEEEVRILVEETKTPKSADELLQAYAGREKDLLKNLRKMKALQDKNEAIRAEVIDLCQKVNSPKTPDELLESYKGREDDLLRNLRKLSFKQQSAQEKKAMRAEIIALVEELEITKGPDEMLTTYEGREDVLLKNLKKMKAMKEEEAATTAEIKLLVEELALPKSADELLASYKGRERTLLLNLRKMSTKKLNDAETKAEIVSLIDELNAPKSAEEMLASYQGREEVLLMNLRKLKSKNDMAAAEAAKKKATIAEITSLCDELSLPKTTDEMLASYEGREEELLKNLQKMKSKKEMSAAQAAKKEATVAEITTLCAELKLPKTADEMLASYEGREEELLKNLKKMKSKMAKKEATIAEITSLCDELSLPKTADEMLASYKGREEELLKNLQKMKSQKEMSAAQAAKKEATVAEITSLCDELKLPKTAGEMLASYEGREEVLLKNLQNMKSQKLTSTEQAAKKEATITEITSLCDELKPGRSSEELLAAYEGREEELLSHLKKLKNSKRSA
;
A
#
# COMPACT_ATOMS: atom_id res chain seq x y z
N MET A 1 19.29 -2.03 -20.67
CA MET A 1 20.34 -1.06 -20.30
C MET A 1 19.86 0.38 -20.56
N LYS A 2 19.88 0.93 -21.79
CA LYS A 2 19.40 2.32 -22.06
C LYS A 2 17.99 2.66 -21.55
N LEU A 3 17.02 1.76 -21.77
CA LEU A 3 15.67 1.92 -21.23
C LEU A 3 15.62 1.77 -19.70
N LEU A 4 16.54 0.99 -19.12
CA LEU A 4 16.59 0.74 -17.68
C LEU A 4 17.16 1.95 -16.94
N ALA A 5 18.25 2.55 -17.43
CA ALA A 5 18.82 3.78 -16.89
C ALA A 5 17.86 4.98 -17.01
N ALA A 6 17.22 5.14 -18.18
CA ALA A 6 16.20 6.17 -18.37
C ALA A 6 14.96 5.97 -17.48
N LEU A 7 14.58 4.71 -17.19
CA LEU A 7 13.45 4.41 -16.31
C LEU A 7 13.81 4.53 -14.83
N VAL A 8 15.06 4.25 -14.43
CA VAL A 8 15.58 4.50 -13.07
C VAL A 8 15.66 6.00 -12.81
N ALA A 9 16.25 6.79 -13.73
CA ALA A 9 16.27 8.25 -13.65
C ALA A 9 14.84 8.86 -13.59
N LEU A 10 13.89 8.31 -14.37
CA LEU A 10 12.49 8.76 -14.33
C LEU A 10 11.77 8.37 -13.03
N SER A 11 12.05 7.19 -12.47
CA SER A 11 11.44 6.75 -11.20
C SER A 11 12.04 7.47 -9.99
N ILE A 12 13.32 7.84 -10.05
CA ILE A 12 13.97 8.71 -9.05
C ILE A 12 13.40 10.13 -9.11
N ARG A 13 13.21 10.72 -10.30
CA ARG A 13 12.51 12.02 -10.45
C ARG A 13 11.08 12.01 -9.91
N ILE A 14 10.36 10.90 -10.05
CA ILE A 14 8.99 10.75 -9.51
C ILE A 14 9.00 10.55 -7.99
N ALA A 15 10.00 9.84 -7.44
CA ALA A 15 10.15 9.64 -6.00
C ALA A 15 10.60 10.93 -5.30
N GLN A 16 11.54 11.67 -5.87
CA GLN A 16 11.98 12.98 -5.39
C GLN A 16 10.90 14.05 -5.57
N GLY A 17 10.18 14.05 -6.70
CA GLY A 17 9.03 14.95 -6.91
C GLY A 17 7.88 14.74 -5.90
N ARG A 18 7.74 13.54 -5.33
CA ARG A 18 6.79 13.27 -4.23
C ARG A 18 7.28 13.73 -2.86
N ARG A 19 8.59 13.79 -2.62
CA ARG A 19 9.17 14.37 -1.38
C ARG A 19 9.23 15.90 -1.43
N LEU A 20 9.45 16.49 -2.61
CA LEU A 20 9.49 17.94 -2.82
C LEU A 20 8.08 18.59 -2.85
N GLN A 21 7.00 17.84 -3.13
CA GLN A 21 5.64 18.38 -3.12
C GLN A 21 5.09 18.76 -1.73
N VAL A 22 5.88 18.64 -0.66
CA VAL A 22 5.52 19.10 0.70
C VAL A 22 6.25 20.41 1.05
N VAL A 23 7.13 20.95 0.19
CA VAL A 23 7.77 22.25 0.38
C VAL A 23 7.51 23.14 -0.85
N ASP A 24 7.03 24.35 -0.58
CA ASP A 24 6.58 25.34 -1.58
C ASP A 24 7.64 25.61 -2.67
N ASP A 25 7.23 25.53 -3.94
CA ASP A 25 8.06 25.39 -5.16
C ASP A 25 8.83 26.66 -5.58
N THR A 26 9.16 27.59 -4.66
CA THR A 26 9.66 28.92 -5.06
C THR A 26 10.97 29.40 -4.43
N VAL A 27 11.63 28.64 -3.54
CA VAL A 27 12.94 29.03 -3.01
C VAL A 27 13.89 27.83 -2.92
N PRO A 28 15.00 27.78 -3.68
CA PRO A 28 16.01 26.73 -3.52
C PRO A 28 16.58 26.76 -2.11
N ALA A 29 16.92 25.59 -1.57
CA ALA A 29 17.44 25.44 -0.20
C ALA A 29 18.87 26.00 0.00
N TYR A 30 19.42 26.69 -1.02
CA TYR A 30 20.75 27.29 -1.05
C TYR A 30 20.73 28.60 -1.83
N THR A 31 21.67 29.48 -1.52
CA THR A 31 21.98 30.69 -2.31
C THR A 31 22.92 30.36 -3.47
N PRO A 32 22.84 31.08 -4.62
CA PRO A 32 23.77 30.86 -5.73
C PRO A 32 25.25 30.92 -5.32
N GLU A 33 25.60 31.77 -4.36
CA GLU A 33 26.96 31.90 -3.83
C GLU A 33 27.41 30.67 -3.03
N GLU A 34 26.50 30.03 -2.28
CA GLU A 34 26.79 28.76 -1.58
C GLU A 34 27.02 27.63 -2.56
N CYS A 35 26.17 27.53 -3.59
CA CYS A 35 26.34 26.57 -4.68
C CYS A 35 27.69 26.76 -5.39
N ASP A 36 28.04 27.99 -5.77
CA ASP A 36 29.33 28.28 -6.40
C ASP A 36 30.51 27.93 -5.47
N THR A 37 30.38 28.18 -4.16
CA THR A 37 31.40 27.80 -3.17
C THR A 37 31.58 26.28 -3.07
N TRP A 38 30.49 25.50 -3.08
CA TRP A 38 30.57 24.04 -3.04
C TRP A 38 31.16 23.47 -4.33
N LEU A 39 30.83 24.04 -5.48
CA LEU A 39 31.35 23.61 -6.77
C LEU A 39 32.83 23.94 -6.90
N ASP A 40 33.26 25.13 -6.50
CA ASP A 40 34.68 25.51 -6.45
C ASP A 40 35.46 24.61 -5.48
N GLY A 41 34.84 24.26 -4.35
CA GLY A 41 35.36 23.27 -3.41
C GLY A 41 35.53 21.90 -4.08
N GLY A 42 34.51 21.40 -4.77
CA GLY A 42 34.57 20.15 -5.53
C GLY A 42 35.69 20.16 -6.58
N VAL A 43 35.84 21.23 -7.35
CA VAL A 43 36.92 21.34 -8.36
C VAL A 43 38.31 21.26 -7.73
N ALA A 44 38.49 21.71 -6.48
CA ALA A 44 39.76 21.58 -5.78
C ALA A 44 40.11 20.13 -5.37
N PHE A 45 39.13 19.22 -5.36
CA PHE A 45 39.32 17.80 -5.03
C PHE A 45 39.45 16.89 -6.26
N ASP A 46 39.30 17.41 -7.48
CA ASP A 46 39.70 16.72 -8.72
C ASP A 46 41.24 16.77 -8.83
N VAL A 47 41.91 15.88 -8.10
CA VAL A 47 43.37 15.88 -7.93
C VAL A 47 44.05 15.26 -9.15
N ASP A 48 43.40 14.30 -9.80
CA ASP A 48 43.92 13.64 -10.99
C ASP A 48 43.65 14.42 -12.29
N GLY A 49 42.80 15.45 -12.24
CA GLY A 49 42.49 16.33 -13.35
C GLY A 49 41.63 15.64 -14.41
N SER A 50 40.85 14.64 -14.03
CA SER A 50 39.94 13.90 -14.92
C SER A 50 38.83 14.80 -15.48
N GLY A 51 38.54 15.92 -14.81
CA GLY A 51 37.42 16.79 -15.10
C GLY A 51 36.13 16.34 -14.40
N GLY A 52 36.24 15.51 -13.36
CA GLY A 52 35.15 15.04 -12.51
C GLY A 52 35.62 14.65 -11.12
N LEU A 53 34.70 14.23 -10.24
CA LEU A 53 35.04 13.65 -8.94
C LEU A 53 34.86 12.14 -8.99
N SER A 54 35.95 11.41 -8.81
CA SER A 54 35.89 9.98 -8.48
C SER A 54 35.23 9.74 -7.12
N SER A 55 34.94 8.48 -6.80
CA SER A 55 34.30 8.14 -5.53
C SER A 55 35.10 8.60 -4.30
N ASP A 56 36.43 8.46 -4.36
CA ASP A 56 37.32 8.85 -3.27
C ASP A 56 37.48 10.36 -3.16
N GLU A 57 37.49 11.08 -4.29
CA GLU A 57 37.54 12.55 -4.32
C GLU A 57 36.21 13.17 -3.87
N TYR A 58 35.08 12.56 -4.23
CA TYR A 58 33.76 12.94 -3.71
C TYR A 58 33.70 12.80 -2.19
N PHE A 59 34.21 11.69 -1.64
CA PHE A 59 34.34 11.51 -0.20
C PHE A 59 35.23 12.58 0.44
N GLN A 60 36.39 12.89 -0.15
CA GLN A 60 37.27 13.95 0.36
C GLN A 60 36.60 15.33 0.30
N ALA A 61 35.84 15.62 -0.76
CA ALA A 61 35.06 16.84 -0.89
C ALA A 61 34.02 16.97 0.23
N LEU A 62 33.22 15.93 0.48
CA LEU A 62 32.26 15.91 1.59
C LEU A 62 32.96 16.02 2.96
N SER A 63 34.06 15.32 3.17
CA SER A 63 34.85 15.37 4.41
C SER A 63 35.40 16.77 4.69
N SER A 64 35.86 17.48 3.66
CA SER A 64 36.35 18.85 3.78
C SER A 64 35.28 19.86 4.17
N LEU A 65 34.02 19.58 3.78
CA LEU A 65 32.84 20.36 4.15
C LEU A 65 32.34 19.98 5.56
N GLY A 66 32.95 19.00 6.21
CA GLY A 66 32.54 18.48 7.52
C GLY A 66 31.32 17.57 7.48
N LEU A 67 31.01 17.00 6.30
CA LEU A 67 29.77 16.23 6.05
C LEU A 67 29.94 14.71 6.16
N THR A 68 31.08 14.26 6.66
CA THR A 68 31.38 12.82 6.80
C THR A 68 32.13 12.59 8.10
N THR A 69 31.55 13.04 9.21
CA THR A 69 32.25 13.01 10.51
C THR A 69 32.58 11.59 11.00
N VAL A 70 31.88 10.56 10.48
CA VAL A 70 32.03 9.16 10.89
C VAL A 70 32.74 8.29 9.86
N ALA A 71 32.62 8.60 8.56
CA ALA A 71 33.21 7.79 7.50
C ALA A 71 34.67 8.21 7.23
N THR A 72 35.56 7.23 7.07
CA THR A 72 36.99 7.44 6.75
C THR A 72 37.32 7.15 5.28
N SER A 73 36.37 6.62 4.51
CA SER A 73 36.49 6.37 3.07
C SER A 73 35.12 6.37 2.39
N TYR A 74 35.09 6.44 1.05
CA TYR A 74 33.85 6.30 0.28
C TYR A 74 33.09 5.00 0.58
N ALA A 75 33.81 3.91 0.89
CA ALA A 75 33.20 2.63 1.23
C ALA A 75 32.39 2.65 2.54
N GLU A 76 32.66 3.60 3.42
CA GLU A 76 31.98 3.78 4.71
C GLU A 76 30.85 4.81 4.67
N LEU A 77 30.71 5.56 3.56
CA LEU A 77 29.61 6.50 3.38
C LEU A 77 28.23 5.83 3.49
N GLY A 78 27.24 6.61 3.93
CA GLY A 78 25.86 6.17 4.00
C GLY A 78 25.33 5.77 2.62
N PHE A 79 24.25 4.99 2.62
CA PHE A 79 23.60 4.58 1.37
C PHE A 79 23.15 5.80 0.54
N TYR A 80 22.66 6.85 1.19
CA TYR A 80 22.21 8.07 0.52
C TYR A 80 23.36 8.83 -0.14
N ASP A 81 24.52 8.95 0.50
CA ASP A 81 25.69 9.63 -0.08
C ASP A 81 26.24 8.87 -1.29
N LYS A 82 26.30 7.53 -1.21
CA LYS A 82 26.69 6.66 -2.32
C LYS A 82 25.68 6.70 -3.46
N MET A 83 24.39 6.81 -3.13
CA MET A 83 23.33 6.98 -4.12
C MET A 83 23.41 8.36 -4.78
N ALA A 84 23.66 9.42 -4.01
CA ALA A 84 23.86 10.77 -4.51
C ALA A 84 25.05 10.79 -5.49
N PHE A 85 26.19 10.22 -5.10
CA PHE A 85 27.33 10.02 -6.00
C PHE A 85 26.95 9.30 -7.29
N SER A 86 26.31 8.12 -7.19
CA SER A 86 25.95 7.32 -8.36
C SER A 86 24.96 8.04 -9.28
N THR A 87 24.03 8.82 -8.70
CA THR A 87 23.03 9.59 -9.43
C THR A 87 23.68 10.75 -10.17
N LEU A 88 24.57 11.48 -9.49
CA LEU A 88 25.32 12.60 -10.04
C LEU A 88 26.33 12.16 -11.10
N ALA A 89 27.01 11.04 -10.88
CA ALA A 89 27.88 10.42 -11.87
C ALA A 89 27.09 10.03 -13.13
N CYS A 90 25.89 9.43 -12.98
CA CYS A 90 25.05 9.07 -14.13
C CYS A 90 24.43 10.24 -14.90
N ALA A 91 24.53 11.47 -14.40
CA ALA A 91 24.15 12.66 -15.18
C ALA A 91 25.07 12.87 -16.40
N CYS A 92 26.27 12.27 -16.42
CA CYS A 92 27.18 12.27 -17.55
C CYS A 92 26.52 11.75 -18.85
N VAL A 93 25.55 10.82 -18.74
CA VAL A 93 24.82 10.27 -19.89
C VAL A 93 23.92 11.34 -20.52
N SER A 94 23.20 12.12 -19.70
CA SER A 94 22.38 13.24 -20.18
C SER A 94 23.22 14.39 -20.73
N LEU A 95 24.45 14.54 -20.26
CA LEU A 95 25.43 15.52 -20.74
C LEU A 95 26.18 15.05 -22.01
N GLY A 96 25.90 13.84 -22.49
CA GLY A 96 26.46 13.33 -23.75
C GLY A 96 27.88 12.77 -23.66
N MET A 97 28.36 12.43 -22.46
CA MET A 97 29.74 11.94 -22.22
C MET A 97 29.93 10.43 -22.47
N GLY A 98 28.87 9.70 -22.81
CA GLY A 98 28.91 8.26 -23.12
C GLY A 98 27.88 7.48 -22.31
N ASP A 99 27.67 6.20 -22.63
CA ASP A 99 26.75 5.33 -21.88
C ASP A 99 27.42 4.65 -20.67
N ASP A 100 28.76 4.54 -20.70
CA ASP A 100 29.55 3.80 -19.70
C ASP A 100 30.17 4.72 -18.62
N CYS A 101 29.95 6.04 -18.73
CA CYS A 101 30.58 7.06 -17.87
C CYS A 101 30.13 7.05 -16.40
N CYS A 102 29.16 6.21 -16.03
CA CYS A 102 28.71 6.07 -14.64
C CYS A 102 28.74 4.63 -14.12
N THR A 103 29.51 3.76 -14.77
CA THR A 103 29.65 2.36 -14.36
C THR A 103 31.12 1.99 -14.20
N GLY A 104 31.43 1.25 -13.13
CA GLY A 104 32.79 0.79 -12.86
C GLY A 104 33.55 1.72 -11.92
N ALA A 105 34.86 1.50 -11.82
CA ALA A 105 35.75 2.30 -10.97
C ALA A 105 36.00 3.71 -11.55
N ASP A 106 35.73 3.90 -12.84
CA ASP A 106 35.92 5.16 -13.58
C ASP A 106 34.65 6.04 -13.59
N ALA A 107 33.68 5.76 -12.70
CA ALA A 107 32.48 6.57 -12.57
C ALA A 107 32.82 7.87 -11.84
N GLU A 108 32.50 9.01 -12.44
CA GLU A 108 32.86 10.33 -11.91
C GLU A 108 31.70 11.32 -12.01
N ILE A 109 31.60 12.24 -11.05
CA ILE A 109 30.68 13.38 -11.11
C ILE A 109 31.28 14.44 -12.03
N PRO A 110 30.71 14.72 -13.22
CA PRO A 110 31.34 15.61 -14.20
C PRO A 110 31.33 17.07 -13.74
N LEU A 111 32.48 17.61 -13.33
CA LEU A 111 32.63 19.02 -12.92
C LEU A 111 33.04 19.92 -14.09
N SER A 112 33.79 19.39 -15.05
CA SER A 112 34.31 20.14 -16.21
C SER A 112 33.23 20.81 -17.06
N VAL A 113 32.04 20.21 -17.13
CA VAL A 113 30.90 20.75 -17.89
C VAL A 113 30.36 22.05 -17.31
N LEU A 114 30.55 22.30 -16.00
CA LEU A 114 29.98 23.45 -15.27
C LEU A 114 30.61 24.78 -15.70
N SER A 115 31.75 24.74 -16.38
CA SER A 115 32.39 25.93 -16.98
C SER A 115 31.67 26.44 -18.25
N THR A 116 30.71 25.68 -18.78
CA THR A 116 30.00 26.02 -20.02
C THR A 116 28.79 26.90 -19.72
N VAL A 117 28.96 28.22 -19.82
CA VAL A 117 27.88 29.18 -19.55
C VAL A 117 26.85 29.20 -20.68
N GLY A 118 25.57 29.03 -20.33
CA GLY A 118 24.43 29.24 -21.23
C GLY A 118 23.85 27.99 -21.91
N ASP A 119 24.27 26.79 -21.51
CA ASP A 119 23.61 25.54 -21.91
C ASP A 119 22.55 25.15 -20.85
N PRO A 120 21.25 25.09 -21.22
CA PRO A 120 20.18 24.78 -20.26
C PRO A 120 20.29 23.37 -19.65
N ALA A 121 20.97 22.42 -20.31
CA ALA A 121 21.22 21.10 -19.73
C ALA A 121 22.30 21.15 -18.65
N VAL A 122 23.32 22.01 -18.84
CA VAL A 122 24.37 22.27 -17.84
C VAL A 122 23.80 23.04 -16.66
N ASP A 123 22.95 24.05 -16.89
CA ASP A 123 22.29 24.81 -15.83
C ASP A 123 21.37 23.91 -14.99
N ALA A 124 20.61 23.02 -15.63
CA ALA A 124 19.78 22.03 -14.93
C ALA A 124 20.63 21.06 -14.09
N TYR A 125 21.74 20.58 -14.65
CA TYR A 125 22.67 19.71 -13.93
C TYR A 125 23.32 20.42 -12.73
N LYS A 126 23.75 21.68 -12.90
CA LYS A 126 24.28 22.52 -11.82
C LYS A 126 23.29 22.64 -10.67
N ASN A 127 22.02 22.87 -10.99
CA ASN A 127 20.96 22.98 -9.99
C ASN A 127 20.68 21.65 -9.28
N ASP A 128 20.65 20.53 -10.02
CA ASP A 128 20.47 19.18 -9.45
C ASP A 128 21.64 18.82 -8.51
N LEU A 129 22.88 19.15 -8.91
CA LEU A 129 24.08 18.95 -8.11
C LEU A 129 24.03 19.76 -6.81
N CYS A 130 23.70 21.05 -6.88
CA CYS A 130 23.60 21.89 -5.69
C CYS A 130 22.39 21.56 -4.80
N ASN A 131 21.27 21.08 -5.35
CA ASN A 131 20.15 20.58 -4.54
C ASN A 131 20.52 19.31 -3.78
N MET A 132 21.24 18.39 -4.42
CA MET A 132 21.72 17.18 -3.74
C MET A 132 22.73 17.52 -2.64
N LEU A 133 23.69 18.41 -2.91
CA LEU A 133 24.64 18.88 -1.89
C LEU A 133 23.94 19.61 -0.73
N ALA A 134 22.99 20.50 -1.02
CA ALA A 134 22.22 21.19 0.03
C ALA A 134 21.42 20.21 0.89
N THR A 135 20.86 19.15 0.31
CA THR A 135 20.13 18.12 1.06
C THR A 135 21.06 17.39 2.04
N VAL A 136 22.25 17.00 1.59
CA VAL A 136 23.27 16.37 2.43
C VAL A 136 23.74 17.32 3.54
N ILE A 137 23.91 18.61 3.24
CA ILE A 137 24.37 19.63 4.20
C ILE A 137 23.33 19.97 5.29
N ILE A 138 22.05 20.08 4.91
CA ILE A 138 20.97 20.45 5.84
C ILE A 138 20.69 19.34 6.84
N GLU A 139 20.86 18.08 6.44
CA GLU A 139 20.59 16.92 7.29
C GLU A 139 21.61 16.81 8.44
N GLU A 140 22.86 17.26 8.26
CA GLU A 140 23.95 17.13 9.24
C GLU A 140 24.18 18.38 10.11
N THR A 141 23.71 19.57 9.69
CA THR A 141 23.94 20.85 10.41
C THR A 141 22.88 21.21 11.46
N ALA A 142 21.84 20.41 11.64
CA ALA A 142 20.77 20.65 12.61
C ALA A 142 21.19 20.31 14.06
N ALA A 143 21.95 21.20 14.72
CA ALA A 143 22.31 21.10 16.14
C ALA A 143 21.33 21.86 17.08
N PRO A 144 21.19 21.46 18.38
CA PRO A 144 20.10 21.90 19.25
C PRO A 144 20.33 23.26 19.95
N VAL A 145 19.26 24.02 20.09
CA VAL A 145 19.19 25.34 20.75
C VAL A 145 19.24 25.18 22.28
N THR A 146 20.28 25.71 22.92
CA THR A 146 20.39 25.80 24.40
C THR A 146 19.61 26.98 24.98
N ALA A 147 18.80 26.74 26.02
CA ALA A 147 18.15 27.76 26.86
C ALA A 147 18.13 27.32 28.36
N PRO A 148 17.88 28.22 29.33
CA PRO A 148 18.80 28.46 30.45
C PRO A 148 18.43 27.82 31.81
N VAL A 149 19.43 27.79 32.69
CA VAL A 149 19.41 27.30 34.09
C VAL A 149 18.58 28.19 35.04
N PRO A 150 17.78 27.61 35.95
CA PRO A 150 17.68 28.15 37.31
C PRO A 150 17.63 27.10 38.46
N THR A 151 18.59 27.27 39.37
CA THR A 151 18.55 27.41 40.85
C THR A 151 17.64 26.52 41.75
N GLU A 152 18.29 25.98 42.79
CA GLU A 152 17.89 25.09 43.92
C GLU A 152 16.73 25.51 44.88
N PRO A 153 16.23 24.59 45.75
CA PRO A 153 14.82 24.46 46.17
C PRO A 153 14.53 24.77 47.66
N PRO A 154 13.27 24.53 48.14
CA PRO A 154 13.09 24.05 49.51
C PRO A 154 12.21 22.79 49.70
N VAL A 155 12.69 21.98 50.65
CA VAL A 155 12.18 20.81 51.42
C VAL A 155 10.72 21.02 51.94
N VAL A 156 9.78 20.07 52.19
CA VAL A 156 9.75 18.70 52.79
C VAL A 156 8.36 18.07 52.50
N GLY A 157 8.22 16.73 52.41
CA GLY A 157 6.95 16.03 52.75
C GLY A 157 6.73 14.62 52.17
N SER A 158 6.89 13.59 53.01
CA SER A 158 6.71 12.14 52.76
C SER A 158 5.37 11.68 52.14
N THR A 159 5.37 10.59 51.34
CA THR A 159 4.72 9.28 51.61
C THR A 159 4.91 8.27 50.46
N LEU A 160 4.96 6.97 50.81
CA LEU A 160 5.38 5.80 50.02
C LEU A 160 4.27 5.20 49.12
N SER A 161 4.67 4.78 47.89
CA SER A 161 4.33 3.65 46.96
C SER A 161 2.95 2.93 47.01
N PRO A 162 2.51 2.07 46.04
CA PRO A 162 3.11 1.59 44.78
C PRO A 162 2.13 1.58 43.56
N VAL A 163 2.60 1.24 42.35
CA VAL A 163 1.75 0.94 41.18
C VAL A 163 2.14 -0.43 40.58
N ALA A 164 1.08 -1.21 40.32
CA ALA A 164 0.85 -2.33 39.37
C ALA A 164 1.87 -3.50 39.31
N VAL A 165 1.50 -4.79 39.41
CA VAL A 165 0.48 -5.60 38.69
C VAL A 165 0.78 -5.76 37.19
N THR A 166 0.96 -7.01 36.73
CA THR A 166 0.25 -7.67 35.59
C THR A 166 0.81 -9.10 35.41
N GLU A 167 0.10 -10.15 34.97
CA GLU A 167 -1.10 -10.27 34.10
C GLU A 167 -0.76 -11.22 32.91
N ALA A 168 -1.49 -12.32 32.58
CA ALA A 168 -1.34 -13.56 31.71
C ALA A 168 -1.49 -13.41 30.14
N PRO A 169 -1.37 -14.42 29.19
CA PRO A 169 -0.81 -14.30 27.80
C PRO A 169 -1.66 -13.94 26.53
N VAL A 170 -1.09 -13.04 25.72
CA VAL A 170 -1.29 -12.80 24.27
C VAL A 170 -0.13 -13.49 23.52
N GLY A 171 -0.19 -13.63 22.19
CA GLY A 171 0.99 -13.97 21.37
C GLY A 171 2.05 -12.86 21.48
N ASP A 172 2.79 -12.87 22.58
CA ASP A 172 3.75 -11.85 22.97
C ASP A 172 5.10 -12.18 22.31
N ILE A 173 5.51 -11.40 21.31
CA ILE A 173 6.89 -11.42 20.81
C ILE A 173 7.70 -10.47 21.70
N VAL A 174 8.62 -11.02 22.51
CA VAL A 174 9.44 -10.28 23.47
C VAL A 174 10.86 -10.11 22.90
N ILE A 175 11.41 -8.90 22.95
CA ILE A 175 12.59 -8.48 22.18
C ILE A 175 13.52 -7.67 23.13
N PHE A 176 14.84 -7.99 23.23
CA PHE A 176 15.78 -7.39 24.23
C PHE A 176 17.11 -6.81 23.66
N ASP A 177 17.71 -5.91 24.50
CA ASP A 177 18.51 -4.63 24.36
C ASP A 177 20.04 -4.67 23.92
N VAL A 178 20.89 -3.59 24.04
CA VAL A 178 22.40 -3.29 23.91
C VAL A 178 22.72 -1.81 24.39
N PRO A 179 23.94 -1.32 24.76
CA PRO A 179 24.18 -0.04 25.47
C PRO A 179 24.99 1.02 24.69
N GLY A 180 24.79 2.29 25.05
CA GLY A 180 25.68 3.40 24.69
C GLY A 180 25.08 4.77 25.02
N ILE A 181 25.32 5.27 26.24
CA ILE A 181 25.08 6.64 26.78
C ILE A 181 24.23 7.57 25.89
N VAL A 182 22.93 7.30 25.88
CA VAL A 182 21.82 8.21 25.58
C VAL A 182 20.88 8.10 26.80
N PRO A 183 20.07 9.10 27.18
CA PRO A 183 19.21 8.97 28.37
C PRO A 183 18.43 7.65 28.32
N ASP A 184 18.55 6.83 29.36
CA ASP A 184 17.85 5.54 29.49
C ASP A 184 16.34 5.82 29.44
N PHE A 185 15.75 5.72 28.25
CA PHE A 185 14.32 5.96 28.09
C PHE A 185 13.54 4.79 28.68
N ASP A 186 12.77 5.06 29.73
CA ASP A 186 11.84 4.07 30.25
C ASP A 186 10.61 3.91 29.32
N ALA A 187 9.79 2.90 29.58
CA ALA A 187 8.61 2.63 28.78
C ALA A 187 7.62 3.81 28.74
N ALA A 188 7.55 4.62 29.80
CA ALA A 188 6.67 5.79 29.84
C ALA A 188 7.21 6.92 28.96
N GLU A 189 8.53 7.15 28.96
CA GLU A 189 9.20 8.13 28.11
C GLU A 189 9.15 7.74 26.62
N ILE A 190 9.32 6.45 26.29
CA ILE A 190 9.13 5.94 24.92
C ILE A 190 7.68 6.14 24.48
N HIS A 191 6.71 5.83 25.33
CA HIS A 191 5.29 6.00 24.99
C HIS A 191 4.89 7.48 24.87
N ALA A 192 5.48 8.37 25.67
CA ALA A 192 5.27 9.82 25.58
C ALA A 192 6.04 10.47 24.42
N ASN A 193 6.92 9.72 23.75
CA ASN A 193 7.94 10.24 22.84
C ASN A 193 8.74 11.39 23.48
N GLU A 194 9.07 11.26 24.77
CA GLU A 194 9.80 12.27 25.52
C GLU A 194 11.23 12.36 24.96
N GLY A 195 11.71 13.59 24.74
CA GLY A 195 12.99 13.82 24.08
C GLY A 195 13.00 13.50 22.57
N SER A 196 11.85 13.28 21.93
CA SER A 196 11.75 12.93 20.51
C SER A 196 12.59 11.69 20.16
N ASN A 197 12.48 10.65 20.99
CA ASN A 197 13.24 9.41 20.82
C ASN A 197 12.77 8.58 19.60
N ASP A 198 11.54 8.77 19.14
CA ASP A 198 10.90 8.11 17.99
C ASP A 198 10.97 6.56 18.01
N VAL A 199 11.38 5.96 19.13
CA VAL A 199 11.67 4.54 19.28
C VAL A 199 10.45 3.70 18.94
N LEU A 200 9.27 4.10 19.43
CA LEU A 200 8.02 3.38 19.19
C LEU A 200 7.65 3.36 17.70
N SER A 201 7.77 4.49 17.01
CA SER A 201 7.47 4.60 15.58
C SER A 201 8.45 3.77 14.75
N GLN A 202 9.74 3.80 15.08
CA GLN A 202 10.78 3.03 14.39
C GLN A 202 10.56 1.51 14.50
N VAL A 203 10.14 1.03 15.69
CA VAL A 203 9.78 -0.38 15.91
C VAL A 203 8.54 -0.77 15.12
N ILE A 204 7.48 0.05 15.14
CA ILE A 204 6.22 -0.22 14.43
C ILE A 204 6.46 -0.30 12.91
N GLU A 205 7.11 0.72 12.33
CA GLU A 205 7.35 0.80 10.88
C GLU A 205 8.24 -0.37 10.40
N SER A 206 9.28 -0.70 11.17
CA SER A 206 10.16 -1.83 10.83
C SER A 206 9.47 -3.19 11.00
N PHE A 207 8.60 -3.32 12.00
CA PHE A 207 7.79 -4.52 12.18
C PHE A 207 6.81 -4.69 11.02
N GLU A 208 6.19 -3.61 10.51
CA GLU A 208 5.34 -3.65 9.32
C GLU A 208 6.10 -4.11 8.07
N VAL A 209 7.33 -3.65 7.88
CA VAL A 209 8.18 -4.09 6.76
C VAL A 209 8.46 -5.59 6.85
N LEU A 210 8.87 -6.07 8.02
CA LEU A 210 9.18 -7.48 8.23
C LEU A 210 7.92 -8.37 8.15
N ALA A 211 6.79 -7.91 8.69
CA ALA A 211 5.49 -8.58 8.58
C ALA A 211 5.02 -8.72 7.13
N ASN A 212 5.22 -7.69 6.31
CA ASN A 212 4.92 -7.75 4.88
C ASN A 212 5.79 -8.75 4.14
N GLU A 213 7.07 -8.87 4.51
CA GLU A 213 7.97 -9.86 3.96
C GLU A 213 7.46 -11.28 4.25
N VAL A 214 7.11 -11.57 5.51
CA VAL A 214 6.55 -12.88 5.94
C VAL A 214 5.21 -13.17 5.26
N LEU A 215 4.31 -12.19 5.15
CA LEU A 215 3.05 -12.39 4.43
C LEU A 215 3.26 -12.65 2.93
N SER A 216 4.38 -12.20 2.37
CA SER A 216 4.71 -12.43 0.96
C SER A 216 5.28 -13.83 0.68
N THR A 217 5.94 -14.45 1.67
CA THR A 217 6.50 -15.82 1.58
C THR A 217 5.42 -16.88 1.77
N LEU A 218 4.44 -16.65 2.64
CA LEU A 218 3.41 -17.63 3.00
C LEU A 218 2.34 -17.90 1.93
N VAL A 219 2.11 -16.99 0.99
CA VAL A 219 1.03 -17.15 0.00
C VAL A 219 1.58 -17.66 -1.34
N PRO A 220 1.35 -18.94 -1.72
CA PRO A 220 1.82 -19.46 -2.99
C PRO A 220 1.19 -18.71 -4.18
N ALA A 221 2.02 -18.38 -5.17
CA ALA A 221 1.71 -17.49 -6.29
C ALA A 221 0.43 -17.80 -7.11
N ARG A 222 -0.15 -19.00 -6.97
CA ARG A 222 -1.42 -19.39 -7.62
C ARG A 222 -2.67 -18.95 -6.84
N LYS A 223 -2.63 -18.80 -5.51
CA LYS A 223 -3.76 -18.31 -4.69
C LYS A 223 -3.84 -16.76 -4.66
N ILE A 224 -2.78 -16.08 -5.08
CA ILE A 224 -2.69 -14.60 -5.18
C ILE A 224 -3.64 -14.02 -6.24
N ARG A 225 -4.06 -14.80 -7.26
CA ARG A 225 -4.81 -14.30 -8.41
C ARG A 225 -6.30 -14.03 -8.18
N SER A 226 -6.93 -14.66 -7.19
CA SER A 226 -8.37 -14.43 -6.91
C SER A 226 -8.63 -13.51 -5.73
N LEU A 227 -7.59 -13.14 -4.96
CA LEU A 227 -7.73 -12.38 -3.71
C LEU A 227 -7.22 -10.92 -3.80
N ARG A 228 -6.74 -10.46 -4.96
CA ARG A 228 -6.32 -9.05 -5.17
C ARG A 228 -7.41 -8.12 -5.74
N ALA A 229 -8.62 -8.64 -5.94
CA ALA A 229 -9.77 -7.84 -6.35
C ALA A 229 -10.46 -7.13 -5.15
N SER A 230 -10.18 -7.54 -3.92
CA SER A 230 -10.53 -6.81 -2.70
C SER A 230 -9.26 -6.32 -2.02
N GLU A 231 -9.24 -5.04 -1.65
CA GLU A 231 -8.16 -4.37 -0.93
C GLU A 231 -7.73 -5.19 0.30
N ARG A 232 -6.48 -5.69 0.32
CA ARG A 232 -5.90 -6.16 1.57
C ARG A 232 -5.62 -4.94 2.43
N LYS A 233 -6.43 -4.70 3.45
CA LYS A 233 -5.93 -4.03 4.65
C LYS A 233 -4.86 -4.96 5.24
N LEU A 234 -3.71 -4.41 5.62
CA LEU A 234 -2.79 -5.11 6.53
C LEU A 234 -3.61 -5.68 7.70
N PRO A 235 -3.21 -6.83 8.28
CA PRO A 235 -3.79 -7.23 9.55
C PRO A 235 -3.69 -6.04 10.50
N SER A 236 -4.84 -5.55 10.95
CA SER A 236 -4.91 -4.31 11.73
C SER A 236 -4.09 -4.52 12.99
N MET A 237 -3.05 -3.70 13.19
CA MET A 237 -2.29 -3.70 14.43
C MET A 237 -3.10 -2.94 15.49
N GLU A 238 -3.19 -3.52 16.69
CA GLU A 238 -3.62 -2.74 17.85
C GLU A 238 -2.49 -1.81 18.31
N PRO A 239 -2.79 -0.77 19.09
CA PRO A 239 -1.74 0.08 19.67
C PRO A 239 -0.70 -0.75 20.42
N VAL A 240 0.57 -0.53 20.09
CA VAL A 240 1.71 -1.24 20.72
C VAL A 240 1.80 -0.84 22.18
N VAL A 241 1.92 -1.83 23.07
CA VAL A 241 2.11 -1.62 24.51
C VAL A 241 3.58 -1.74 24.83
N VAL A 242 4.14 -0.73 25.50
CA VAL A 242 5.55 -0.68 25.91
C VAL A 242 5.63 -0.86 27.42
N THR A 243 6.48 -1.76 27.93
CA THR A 243 6.64 -1.99 29.39
C THR A 243 8.10 -2.22 29.77
N ASP A 244 8.53 -1.66 30.90
CA ASP A 244 9.86 -1.94 31.47
C ASP A 244 9.93 -3.35 32.03
N ILE A 245 11.05 -4.03 31.79
CA ILE A 245 11.35 -5.37 32.28
C ILE A 245 12.82 -5.48 32.69
N PRO A 246 13.16 -6.32 33.68
CA PRO A 246 14.54 -6.51 34.09
C PRO A 246 15.37 -7.13 32.96
N CYS A 247 16.53 -6.54 32.65
CA CYS A 247 17.44 -7.08 31.65
C CYS A 247 18.02 -8.45 32.09
N PRO A 248 18.13 -9.45 31.19
CA PRO A 248 18.81 -10.70 31.47
C PRO A 248 20.29 -10.48 31.79
N ALA A 249 20.78 -11.14 32.86
CA ALA A 249 22.15 -10.97 33.38
C ALA A 249 23.28 -11.49 32.46
N GLU A 250 22.96 -12.12 31.32
CA GLU A 250 23.93 -12.74 30.40
C GLU A 250 24.18 -11.94 29.12
N LEU A 251 23.52 -10.78 28.97
CA LEU A 251 23.69 -9.96 27.79
C LEU A 251 24.97 -9.13 27.92
N ALA A 252 25.93 -9.34 27.02
CA ALA A 252 27.29 -8.77 27.03
C ALA A 252 27.35 -7.22 26.99
N TYR A 253 26.18 -6.61 26.93
CA TYR A 253 25.93 -5.26 26.50
C TYR A 253 24.87 -4.63 27.45
N SER A 254 24.40 -5.33 28.48
CA SER A 254 23.52 -4.72 29.50
C SER A 254 24.37 -4.23 30.68
N VAL A 255 24.16 -2.99 31.11
CA VAL A 255 24.68 -2.50 32.39
C VAL A 255 23.79 -3.09 33.49
N GLU A 256 24.37 -3.70 34.54
CA GLU A 256 23.69 -4.50 35.58
C GLU A 256 22.46 -3.85 36.27
N THR A 257 22.17 -2.57 36.02
CA THR A 257 21.13 -1.78 36.69
C THR A 257 20.09 -1.13 35.78
N SER A 258 20.23 -1.14 34.45
CA SER A 258 19.27 -0.46 33.56
C SER A 258 18.10 -1.39 33.18
N PRO A 259 16.85 -0.90 33.15
CA PRO A 259 15.69 -1.69 32.70
C PRO A 259 15.71 -1.86 31.18
N CYS A 260 15.31 -3.03 30.70
CA CYS A 260 15.07 -3.32 29.30
C CYS A 260 13.62 -2.98 28.97
N VAL A 261 13.33 -2.68 27.70
CA VAL A 261 11.98 -2.32 27.25
C VAL A 261 11.35 -3.45 26.44
N ASN A 262 10.10 -3.79 26.74
CA ASN A 262 9.31 -4.79 26.02
C ASN A 262 8.27 -4.13 25.10
N PHE A 263 8.27 -4.49 23.82
CA PHE A 263 7.26 -4.06 22.85
C PHE A 263 6.26 -5.19 22.60
N LYS A 264 5.03 -5.02 23.08
CA LYS A 264 3.93 -5.96 22.84
C LYS A 264 3.08 -5.47 21.67
N ILE A 265 3.17 -6.19 20.56
CA ILE A 265 2.48 -5.90 19.30
C ILE A 265 1.36 -6.94 19.10
N THR A 266 0.10 -6.52 19.11
CA THR A 266 -1.04 -7.40 18.80
C THR A 266 -1.41 -7.27 17.32
N VAL A 267 -1.38 -8.39 16.59
CA VAL A 267 -1.73 -8.46 15.16
C VAL A 267 -3.09 -9.14 15.02
N ASN A 268 -4.09 -8.45 14.47
CA ASN A 268 -5.39 -9.05 14.19
C ASN A 268 -5.31 -9.97 12.95
N THR A 269 -5.53 -11.27 13.14
CA THR A 269 -5.47 -12.29 12.09
C THR A 269 -6.84 -12.89 11.73
N GLU A 270 -7.94 -12.21 12.05
CA GLU A 270 -9.32 -12.70 11.81
C GLU A 270 -9.60 -13.08 10.34
N ASP A 271 -8.92 -12.45 9.39
CA ASP A 271 -9.04 -12.73 7.96
C ASP A 271 -8.14 -13.88 7.46
N MET A 272 -7.32 -14.47 8.34
CA MET A 272 -6.41 -15.58 8.04
C MET A 272 -7.00 -16.91 8.52
N SER A 273 -6.69 -18.01 7.83
CA SER A 273 -7.01 -19.33 8.36
C SER A 273 -6.15 -19.63 9.59
N GLU A 274 -6.63 -20.48 10.50
CA GLU A 274 -5.89 -20.87 11.71
C GLU A 274 -4.51 -21.48 11.40
N GLU A 275 -4.39 -22.20 10.28
CA GLU A 275 -3.12 -22.76 9.80
C GLU A 275 -2.19 -21.66 9.23
N ASP A 276 -2.73 -20.71 8.46
CA ASP A 276 -1.96 -19.59 7.91
C ASP A 276 -1.50 -18.62 9.01
N SER A 277 -2.34 -18.38 10.03
CA SER A 277 -1.99 -17.50 11.16
C SER A 277 -0.92 -18.15 12.05
N ALA A 278 -1.03 -19.45 12.35
CA ALA A 278 0.00 -20.18 13.08
C ALA A 278 1.36 -20.12 12.35
N THR A 279 1.36 -20.37 11.04
CA THR A 279 2.58 -20.32 10.22
C THR A 279 3.16 -18.90 10.14
N TYR A 280 2.29 -17.88 10.05
CA TYR A 280 2.71 -16.48 10.11
C TYR A 280 3.41 -16.12 11.42
N PHE A 281 2.84 -16.50 12.57
CA PHE A 281 3.48 -16.21 13.85
C PHE A 281 4.78 -17.00 14.05
N GLU A 282 4.86 -18.24 13.58
CA GLU A 282 6.09 -19.04 13.64
C GLU A 282 7.22 -18.42 12.80
N GLU A 283 6.94 -18.03 11.56
CA GLU A 283 7.91 -17.41 10.66
C GLU A 283 8.32 -16.01 11.15
N MET A 284 7.36 -15.21 11.63
CA MET A 284 7.64 -13.90 12.21
C MET A 284 8.52 -14.00 13.46
N THR A 285 8.22 -14.94 14.36
CA THR A 285 9.02 -15.20 15.56
C THR A 285 10.43 -15.66 15.20
N THR A 286 10.55 -16.52 14.19
CA THR A 286 11.84 -17.01 13.70
C THR A 286 12.73 -15.88 13.18
N LYS A 287 12.18 -15.00 12.34
CA LYS A 287 12.92 -13.85 11.79
C LYS A 287 13.29 -12.82 12.85
N ILE A 288 12.39 -12.54 13.80
CA ILE A 288 12.69 -11.64 14.92
C ILE A 288 13.82 -12.21 15.80
N ASN A 289 13.78 -13.50 16.11
CA ASN A 289 14.84 -14.17 16.88
C ASN A 289 16.16 -14.26 16.12
N ALA A 290 16.12 -14.31 14.79
CA ALA A 290 17.29 -14.23 13.93
C ALA A 290 17.91 -12.81 13.85
N GLY A 291 17.29 -11.81 14.49
CA GLY A 291 17.78 -10.43 14.48
C GLY A 291 17.40 -9.65 13.22
N GLU A 292 16.48 -10.16 12.40
CA GLU A 292 16.07 -9.47 11.17
C GLU A 292 15.27 -8.20 11.46
N LEU A 293 14.50 -8.17 12.54
CA LEU A 293 13.83 -6.94 12.98
C LEU A 293 14.84 -5.87 13.40
N TYR A 294 15.89 -6.24 14.13
CA TYR A 294 16.99 -5.33 14.44
C TYR A 294 17.64 -4.79 13.17
N SER A 295 17.93 -5.69 12.23
CA SER A 295 18.56 -5.34 10.97
C SER A 295 17.67 -4.40 10.15
N THR A 296 16.34 -4.61 10.18
CA THR A 296 15.35 -3.76 9.51
C THR A 296 15.27 -2.39 10.15
N VAL A 297 15.22 -2.31 11.49
CA VAL A 297 15.26 -1.05 12.25
C VAL A 297 16.54 -0.29 11.95
N LYS A 298 17.71 -0.95 12.07
CA LYS A 298 19.01 -0.32 11.82
C LYS A 298 19.22 0.10 10.37
N SER A 299 18.67 -0.65 9.42
CA SER A 299 18.70 -0.28 8.00
C SER A 299 17.77 0.88 7.68
N SER A 300 16.65 1.02 8.40
CA SER A 300 15.66 2.08 8.16
C SER A 300 15.97 3.36 8.95
N TYR A 301 16.56 3.20 10.13
CA TYR A 301 16.93 4.26 11.07
C TYR A 301 18.34 3.97 11.62
N PRO A 302 19.40 4.36 10.90
CA PRO A 302 20.78 4.13 11.32
C PRO A 302 21.12 4.77 12.68
N GLU A 303 20.51 5.93 12.96
CA GLU A 303 20.64 6.72 14.20
C GLU A 303 19.65 6.30 15.29
N THR A 304 19.09 5.10 15.19
CA THR A 304 18.16 4.60 16.20
C THR A 304 18.83 4.50 17.57
N PHE A 305 18.10 4.89 18.62
CA PHE A 305 18.48 4.61 20.01
C PHE A 305 18.24 3.15 20.41
N ILE A 306 17.75 2.32 19.48
CA ILE A 306 17.51 0.90 19.71
C ILE A 306 18.80 0.15 19.47
N TYR A 307 19.29 -0.47 20.53
CA TYR A 307 20.46 -1.30 20.54
C TYR A 307 19.95 -2.71 20.87
N GLY A 308 20.16 -3.69 19.99
CA GLY A 308 19.65 -5.05 20.17
C GLY A 308 18.13 -5.22 19.99
N LEU A 309 17.73 -6.03 19.00
CA LEU A 309 16.37 -6.57 18.91
C LEU A 309 16.45 -8.08 18.60
N GLY A 310 15.82 -8.90 19.43
CA GLY A 310 15.57 -10.33 19.23
C GLY A 310 15.86 -11.15 20.49
N SER A 311 15.77 -12.47 20.40
CA SER A 311 16.30 -13.39 21.42
C SER A 311 17.24 -14.39 20.72
N PRO A 312 18.55 -14.41 21.02
CA PRO A 312 19.22 -13.77 22.16
C PRO A 312 19.64 -12.30 21.96
N GLY A 313 19.14 -11.62 20.91
CA GLY A 313 19.43 -10.22 20.60
C GLY A 313 20.57 -10.11 19.58
N ALA A 314 20.33 -9.45 18.46
CA ALA A 314 21.38 -9.12 17.49
C ALA A 314 21.83 -7.67 17.72
N GLY A 315 23.08 -7.45 18.11
CA GLY A 315 23.65 -6.10 18.22
C GLY A 315 25.10 -6.08 18.76
N GLY A 316 26.01 -5.54 17.94
CA GLY A 316 27.35 -5.01 18.27
C GLY A 316 28.38 -5.88 19.02
N GLU A 317 29.52 -6.17 18.38
CA GLU A 317 30.76 -6.52 19.12
C GLU A 317 31.23 -5.30 19.93
N THR A 318 31.34 -5.44 21.25
CA THR A 318 31.95 -4.43 22.11
C THR A 318 33.45 -4.35 21.81
N THR A 319 33.88 -3.27 21.17
CA THR A 319 35.31 -2.95 21.04
C THR A 319 35.85 -2.55 22.42
N SER A 320 36.39 -3.53 23.14
CA SER A 320 37.20 -3.34 24.34
C SER A 320 38.44 -2.51 23.97
N SER A 321 38.38 -1.20 24.17
CA SER A 321 39.52 -0.29 24.07
C SER A 321 39.62 0.58 25.31
N THR A 322 40.21 0.02 26.37
CA THR A 322 40.90 0.80 27.39
C THR A 322 42.23 0.13 27.72
N ALA A 323 43.26 0.44 26.91
CA ALA A 323 44.65 0.25 27.29
C ALA A 323 45.15 1.53 27.98
N GLY A 324 45.58 1.40 29.23
CA GLY A 324 46.32 2.42 29.97
C GLY A 324 47.19 1.78 31.07
N PRO A 325 48.46 2.17 31.23
CA PRO A 325 49.52 1.31 31.75
C PRO A 325 49.72 1.44 33.27
N GLY A 326 50.12 0.36 33.94
CA GLY A 326 50.38 0.37 35.38
C GLY A 326 51.02 -0.90 35.92
N GLU A 327 52.34 -0.85 35.99
CA GLU A 327 53.29 -1.70 36.69
C GLU A 327 52.87 -2.07 38.14
N THR A 328 52.94 -3.35 38.55
CA THR A 328 53.74 -3.82 39.73
C THR A 328 53.60 -5.33 40.01
N THR A 329 54.74 -6.00 39.90
CA THR A 329 55.29 -7.10 40.71
C THR A 329 54.57 -7.41 42.03
N THR A 330 54.24 -8.69 42.30
CA THR A 330 54.59 -9.44 43.55
C THR A 330 54.29 -10.96 43.41
N THR A 331 55.35 -11.70 43.11
CA THR A 331 55.90 -12.90 43.78
C THR A 331 55.00 -13.90 44.57
N SER A 332 55.35 -15.19 44.38
CA SER A 332 55.35 -16.31 45.36
C SER A 332 54.07 -17.19 45.38
N THR A 333 54.08 -18.52 45.32
CA THR A 333 55.10 -19.53 45.68
C THR A 333 54.80 -20.89 45.03
N THR A 334 55.88 -21.54 44.61
CA THR A 334 56.15 -22.95 44.27
C THR A 334 55.33 -24.06 44.95
N LEU A 335 54.99 -25.12 44.20
CA LEU A 335 55.36 -26.49 44.55
C LEU A 335 55.43 -27.40 43.30
N VAL A 336 56.50 -28.20 43.28
CA VAL A 336 57.05 -29.00 42.19
C VAL A 336 56.74 -30.47 42.44
N GLU A 337 56.32 -31.21 41.41
CA GLU A 337 56.59 -32.66 41.22
C GLU A 337 56.35 -33.00 39.72
N SER A 338 57.38 -33.06 38.86
CA SER A 338 58.11 -34.27 38.38
C SER A 338 57.16 -35.34 37.81
N ILE A 339 57.15 -35.84 36.56
CA ILE A 339 58.10 -36.20 35.47
C ILE A 339 57.17 -36.48 34.23
N GLU A 340 57.43 -36.19 32.95
CA GLU A 340 58.29 -36.89 31.99
C GLU A 340 58.15 -36.23 30.60
N GLU A 341 59.26 -36.15 29.85
CA GLU A 341 59.39 -35.60 28.49
C GLU A 341 58.89 -36.59 27.42
N PRO A 342 58.22 -36.13 26.33
CA PRO A 342 58.80 -36.44 25.01
C PRO A 342 58.65 -35.34 23.94
N ALA A 343 59.71 -35.21 23.12
CA ALA A 343 59.89 -34.75 21.73
C ALA A 343 58.85 -33.83 21.01
N PRO A 344 59.32 -32.89 20.16
CA PRO A 344 58.49 -31.87 19.51
C PRO A 344 57.73 -32.40 18.29
N ALA A 345 56.45 -32.02 18.16
CA ALA A 345 55.59 -32.28 17.02
C ALA A 345 55.08 -30.95 16.38
N PRO A 346 54.70 -30.96 15.09
CA PRO A 346 55.02 -29.90 14.13
C PRO A 346 53.98 -28.76 14.01
N ALA A 347 54.37 -27.74 13.24
CA ALA A 347 53.66 -26.50 12.96
C ALA A 347 52.21 -26.67 12.46
N PRO A 348 51.31 -25.70 12.73
CA PRO A 348 49.92 -25.76 12.30
C PRO A 348 49.79 -25.59 10.79
N GLU A 349 49.28 -26.62 10.10
CA GLU A 349 48.92 -26.53 8.69
C GLU A 349 47.60 -25.74 8.53
N THR A 350 47.68 -24.69 7.72
CA THR A 350 46.56 -23.88 7.26
C THR A 350 45.62 -24.74 6.40
N THR A 351 44.37 -24.90 6.83
CA THR A 351 43.31 -25.51 6.03
C THR A 351 42.98 -24.62 4.83
N SER A 352 43.62 -24.92 3.69
CA SER A 352 43.26 -24.34 2.41
C SER A 352 41.91 -24.88 1.97
N LEU A 353 40.91 -24.00 1.84
CA LEU A 353 39.63 -24.31 1.20
C LEU A 353 39.92 -24.86 -0.21
N GLY A 354 39.60 -26.12 -0.45
CA GLY A 354 39.92 -26.79 -1.70
C GLY A 354 39.41 -25.99 -2.90
N THR A 355 40.26 -25.79 -3.90
CA THR A 355 40.01 -24.97 -5.11
C THR A 355 38.66 -25.29 -5.79
N ALA A 356 38.15 -26.51 -5.63
CA ALA A 356 36.82 -26.92 -6.10
C ALA A 356 35.66 -26.19 -5.39
N ALA A 357 35.75 -25.94 -4.08
CA ALA A 357 34.73 -25.21 -3.31
C ALA A 357 34.68 -23.73 -3.70
N VAL A 358 35.84 -23.11 -3.92
CA VAL A 358 35.95 -21.72 -4.40
C VAL A 358 35.33 -21.58 -5.80
N ILE A 359 35.59 -22.53 -6.70
CA ILE A 359 35.01 -22.53 -8.05
C ILE A 359 33.47 -22.70 -8.01
N PHE A 360 32.95 -23.49 -7.07
CA PHE A 360 31.50 -23.69 -6.93
C PHE A 360 30.80 -22.44 -6.38
N ILE A 361 31.41 -21.76 -5.41
CA ILE A 361 30.91 -20.48 -4.87
C ILE A 361 30.92 -19.42 -5.97
N VAL A 362 32.00 -19.31 -6.76
CA VAL A 362 32.09 -18.35 -7.88
C VAL A 362 31.06 -18.66 -8.98
N LEU A 363 30.81 -19.93 -9.30
CA LEU A 363 29.78 -20.32 -10.28
C LEU A 363 28.36 -20.04 -9.77
N ALA A 364 28.09 -20.27 -8.48
CA ALA A 364 26.79 -19.96 -7.87
C ALA A 364 26.52 -18.45 -7.87
N VAL A 365 27.53 -17.64 -7.55
CA VAL A 365 27.46 -16.17 -7.58
C VAL A 365 27.19 -15.62 -8.99
N ILE A 366 27.58 -16.33 -10.06
CA ILE A 366 27.33 -15.90 -11.44
C ILE A 366 25.99 -16.43 -11.98
N ILE A 367 25.65 -17.69 -11.71
CA ILE A 367 24.46 -18.34 -12.29
C ILE A 367 23.17 -17.87 -11.61
N VAL A 368 23.18 -17.69 -10.29
CA VAL A 368 21.97 -17.29 -9.53
C VAL A 368 21.43 -15.93 -10.00
N PRO A 369 22.25 -14.87 -10.17
CA PRO A 369 21.76 -13.60 -10.72
C PRO A 369 21.24 -13.71 -12.15
N ILE A 370 21.85 -14.54 -13.00
CA ILE A 370 21.40 -14.73 -14.39
C ILE A 370 20.02 -15.41 -14.41
N VAL A 371 19.79 -16.40 -13.55
CA VAL A 371 18.48 -17.05 -13.39
C VAL A 371 17.44 -16.08 -12.82
N ILE A 372 17.81 -15.27 -11.82
CA ILE A 372 16.94 -14.22 -11.26
C ILE A 372 16.56 -13.20 -12.35
N VAL A 373 17.51 -12.75 -13.16
CA VAL A 373 17.24 -11.82 -14.29
C VAL A 373 16.37 -12.48 -15.37
N ALA A 374 16.57 -13.77 -15.68
CA ALA A 374 15.73 -14.50 -16.61
C ALA A 374 14.28 -14.65 -16.11
N LEU A 375 14.10 -14.96 -14.83
CA LEU A 375 12.78 -15.02 -14.19
C LEU A 375 12.13 -13.62 -14.11
N PHE A 376 12.91 -12.59 -13.78
CA PHE A 376 12.43 -11.20 -13.71
C PHE A 376 12.03 -10.66 -15.09
N THR A 377 12.77 -11.02 -16.15
CA THR A 377 12.42 -10.63 -17.53
C THR A 377 11.20 -11.38 -18.07
N GLN A 378 10.99 -12.65 -17.69
CA GLN A 378 9.75 -13.37 -17.99
C GLN A 378 8.56 -12.79 -17.21
N TYR A 379 8.75 -12.46 -15.93
CA TYR A 379 7.76 -11.80 -15.09
C TYR A 379 7.35 -10.43 -15.64
N ARG A 380 8.31 -9.61 -16.08
CA ARG A 380 8.04 -8.31 -16.71
C ARG A 380 7.27 -8.41 -18.03
N LYS A 381 7.60 -9.38 -18.90
CA LYS A 381 6.86 -9.58 -20.15
C LYS A 381 5.38 -9.91 -19.90
N ALA A 382 5.09 -10.63 -18.83
CA ALA A 382 3.71 -10.91 -18.42
C ALA A 382 2.99 -9.67 -17.87
N GLN A 383 3.66 -8.83 -17.06
CA GLN A 383 3.12 -7.55 -16.61
C GLN A 383 2.85 -6.58 -17.76
N GLU A 384 3.73 -6.52 -18.77
CA GLU A 384 3.59 -5.60 -19.90
C GLU A 384 2.38 -5.97 -20.78
N ALA A 385 2.10 -7.26 -20.98
CA ALA A 385 0.89 -7.72 -21.68
C ALA A 385 -0.40 -7.31 -20.93
N ASP A 386 -0.38 -7.38 -19.60
CA ASP A 386 -1.53 -7.06 -18.75
C ASP A 386 -1.73 -5.53 -18.62
N ARG A 387 -0.64 -4.77 -18.56
CA ARG A 387 -0.66 -3.30 -18.57
C ARG A 387 -1.17 -2.74 -19.90
N LEU A 388 -0.83 -3.39 -21.02
CA LEU A 388 -1.38 -3.04 -22.34
C LEU A 388 -2.89 -3.35 -22.44
N LYS A 389 -3.35 -4.42 -21.80
CA LYS A 389 -4.78 -4.75 -21.71
C LYS A 389 -5.54 -3.72 -20.87
N ARG A 390 -5.00 -3.32 -19.72
CA ARG A 390 -5.58 -2.25 -18.87
C ARG A 390 -5.58 -0.89 -19.55
N LEU A 391 -4.54 -0.55 -20.34
CA LEU A 391 -4.53 0.68 -21.12
C LEU A 391 -5.63 0.69 -22.20
N ARG A 392 -5.88 -0.45 -22.88
CA ARG A 392 -7.02 -0.57 -23.80
C ARG A 392 -8.37 -0.45 -23.08
N GLU A 393 -8.49 -1.01 -21.88
CA GLU A 393 -9.70 -0.89 -21.04
C GLU A 393 -9.89 0.55 -20.50
N TYR A 394 -8.80 1.24 -20.14
CA TYR A 394 -8.81 2.65 -19.73
C TYR A 394 -9.11 3.60 -20.89
N GLU A 395 -8.57 3.35 -22.08
CA GLU A 395 -8.91 4.11 -23.29
C GLU A 395 -10.38 3.89 -23.69
N ALA A 396 -10.89 2.66 -23.58
CA ALA A 396 -12.31 2.36 -23.75
C ALA A 396 -13.20 3.04 -22.69
N SER A 397 -12.72 3.19 -21.46
CA SER A 397 -13.44 3.85 -20.36
C SER A 397 -13.38 5.38 -20.44
N ARG A 398 -12.28 5.94 -20.96
CA ARG A 398 -12.09 7.39 -21.16
C ARG A 398 -12.91 7.89 -22.34
N ALA A 399 -13.11 7.07 -23.38
CA ALA A 399 -14.03 7.37 -24.48
C ALA A 399 -15.51 7.52 -24.03
N VAL A 400 -15.86 7.05 -22.83
CA VAL A 400 -17.22 7.13 -22.25
C VAL A 400 -17.38 8.31 -21.28
N LYS A 401 -16.30 9.00 -20.88
CA LYS A 401 -16.31 10.05 -19.84
C LYS A 401 -15.73 11.42 -20.24
N GLY A 402 -15.48 11.68 -21.52
CA GLY A 402 -14.94 12.98 -21.95
C GLY A 402 -16.02 14.07 -22.10
N GLY A 403 -16.05 15.05 -21.19
CA GLY A 403 -16.76 16.31 -21.39
C GLY A 403 -16.81 17.21 -20.15
N ASP A 404 -15.88 18.16 -20.10
CA ASP A 404 -15.87 19.43 -19.35
C ASP A 404 -15.77 19.39 -17.81
N ASP A 405 -14.60 19.78 -17.28
CA ASP A 405 -14.40 20.48 -16.00
C ASP A 405 -12.94 21.00 -15.94
N ASP A 406 -12.60 22.00 -16.77
CA ASP A 406 -11.43 22.86 -16.57
C ASP A 406 -11.93 24.31 -16.43
N GLU A 407 -12.50 24.62 -15.26
CA GLU A 407 -12.92 25.97 -14.90
C GLU A 407 -11.78 26.68 -14.14
N PHE A 408 -11.29 27.75 -14.75
CA PHE A 408 -10.27 28.68 -14.28
C PHE A 408 -10.71 29.36 -12.95
N TYR A 409 -9.92 29.18 -11.89
CA TYR A 409 -10.21 29.64 -10.52
C TYR A 409 -9.65 31.06 -10.27
N ASP A 410 -10.54 32.00 -9.90
CA ASP A 410 -10.21 33.37 -9.48
C ASP A 410 -10.21 33.44 -7.93
N PRO A 411 -9.09 33.82 -7.26
CA PRO A 411 -8.93 33.63 -5.83
C PRO A 411 -9.22 34.92 -5.05
N ASP A 412 -10.49 35.29 -4.80
CA ASP A 412 -10.78 36.45 -3.92
C ASP A 412 -12.19 36.52 -3.29
N ASP A 413 -12.84 35.40 -2.94
CA ASP A 413 -14.11 35.49 -2.19
C ASP A 413 -14.30 34.40 -1.11
N TYR A 414 -13.76 34.66 0.09
CA TYR A 414 -14.01 33.86 1.28
C TYR A 414 -14.88 34.66 2.27
N LYS A 415 -16.19 34.34 2.35
CA LYS A 415 -16.92 34.26 3.62
C LYS A 415 -18.31 33.61 3.50
N THR A 416 -18.50 32.64 4.39
CA THR A 416 -19.76 32.07 4.92
C THR A 416 -20.46 30.94 4.14
N SER A 417 -20.31 29.74 4.74
CA SER A 417 -21.20 28.57 4.75
C SER A 417 -21.55 27.89 3.41
N LYS A 418 -21.05 26.66 3.22
CA LYS A 418 -21.86 25.58 2.61
C LYS A 418 -21.30 24.19 2.88
N ALA A 419 -22.02 23.44 3.71
CA ALA A 419 -22.03 21.98 3.65
C ALA A 419 -23.09 21.56 2.62
N GLY A 420 -22.71 20.70 1.68
CA GLY A 420 -23.63 19.95 0.82
C GLY A 420 -23.70 20.39 -0.65
N SER A 421 -22.86 19.78 -1.49
CA SER A 421 -23.06 19.80 -2.97
C SER A 421 -22.87 18.44 -3.65
N SER A 422 -22.51 17.36 -2.93
CA SER A 422 -22.21 16.06 -3.53
C SER A 422 -23.45 15.17 -3.83
N LEU A 423 -24.67 15.56 -3.42
CA LEU A 423 -25.85 14.66 -3.50
C LEU A 423 -26.76 14.87 -4.73
N ALA A 424 -26.59 15.95 -5.50
CA ALA A 424 -27.38 16.17 -6.72
C ALA A 424 -26.94 15.26 -7.89
N ALA A 425 -25.69 14.77 -7.87
CA ALA A 425 -25.10 14.00 -8.96
C ALA A 425 -25.61 12.55 -9.06
N MET A 426 -26.05 11.92 -7.97
CA MET A 426 -26.54 10.53 -8.00
C MET A 426 -27.98 10.38 -8.51
N GLY A 427 -28.84 11.40 -8.34
CA GLY A 427 -30.21 11.39 -8.87
C GLY A 427 -30.28 11.60 -10.39
N ALA A 428 -29.31 12.31 -10.95
CA ALA A 428 -29.21 12.58 -12.39
C ALA A 428 -28.63 11.38 -13.19
N ALA A 429 -27.80 10.54 -12.56
CA ALA A 429 -27.19 9.38 -13.22
C ALA A 429 -28.23 8.32 -13.66
N GLY A 430 -29.26 8.07 -12.85
CA GLY A 430 -30.32 7.11 -13.20
C GLY A 430 -31.23 7.57 -14.36
N THR A 431 -31.47 8.88 -14.47
CA THR A 431 -32.26 9.44 -15.58
C THR A 431 -31.45 9.56 -16.86
N ALA A 432 -30.15 9.83 -16.77
CA ALA A 432 -29.25 9.87 -17.92
C ALA A 432 -29.06 8.49 -18.59
N VAL A 433 -29.05 7.40 -17.83
CA VAL A 433 -28.92 6.03 -18.39
C VAL A 433 -30.15 5.63 -19.22
N ALA A 434 -31.36 6.02 -18.81
CA ALA A 434 -32.59 5.76 -19.59
C ALA A 434 -32.70 6.66 -20.85
N MET A 435 -32.16 7.88 -20.81
CA MET A 435 -32.13 8.78 -21.97
C MET A 435 -30.93 8.56 -22.91
N GLY A 436 -29.87 7.89 -22.45
CA GLY A 436 -28.66 7.63 -23.22
C GLY A 436 -28.75 6.47 -24.22
N ARG A 437 -29.85 5.68 -24.20
CA ARG A 437 -30.12 4.72 -25.26
C ARG A 437 -30.50 5.46 -26.54
N SER A 438 -29.60 5.47 -27.52
CA SER A 438 -29.83 6.01 -28.85
C SER A 438 -31.20 5.52 -29.37
N ILE A 439 -32.05 6.45 -29.79
CA ILE A 439 -33.35 6.12 -30.38
C ILE A 439 -33.08 5.29 -31.64
N PRO A 440 -33.62 4.06 -31.76
CA PRO A 440 -33.44 3.26 -32.95
C PRO A 440 -33.91 4.04 -34.19
N SER A 441 -33.15 3.97 -35.28
CA SER A 441 -33.48 4.70 -36.52
C SER A 441 -34.49 3.95 -37.39
N ASP A 442 -34.63 2.64 -37.17
CA ASP A 442 -35.57 1.78 -37.88
C ASP A 442 -37.00 1.96 -37.32
N PRO A 443 -38.00 2.34 -38.16
CA PRO A 443 -39.39 2.51 -37.73
C PRO A 443 -39.97 1.26 -37.05
N GLY A 444 -39.64 0.06 -37.54
CA GLY A 444 -40.13 -1.18 -36.94
C GLY A 444 -39.63 -1.40 -35.51
N ALA A 445 -38.37 -1.05 -35.25
CA ALA A 445 -37.80 -1.11 -33.89
C ALA A 445 -38.42 -0.06 -32.95
N ILE A 446 -38.80 1.11 -33.46
CA ILE A 446 -39.51 2.13 -32.65
C ILE A 446 -40.91 1.63 -32.27
N GLU A 447 -41.66 1.07 -33.22
CA GLU A 447 -43.01 0.53 -32.97
C GLU A 447 -43.01 -0.58 -31.92
N GLU A 448 -42.04 -1.50 -31.99
CA GLU A 448 -41.90 -2.58 -31.02
C GLU A 448 -41.55 -2.06 -29.63
N GLU A 449 -40.61 -1.12 -29.53
CA GLU A 449 -40.25 -0.54 -28.23
C GLU A 449 -41.39 0.28 -27.62
N VAL A 450 -42.19 0.98 -28.45
CA VAL A 450 -43.41 1.66 -28.01
C VAL A 450 -44.41 0.65 -27.43
N ARG A 451 -44.61 -0.50 -28.07
CA ARG A 451 -45.51 -1.57 -27.56
C ARG A 451 -45.07 -2.06 -26.18
N ILE A 452 -43.78 -2.37 -26.02
CA ILE A 452 -43.20 -2.80 -24.74
C ILE A 452 -43.43 -1.73 -23.67
N LEU A 453 -43.07 -0.47 -23.96
CA LEU A 453 -43.19 0.61 -22.98
C LEU A 453 -44.64 0.92 -22.62
N VAL A 454 -45.60 0.78 -23.54
CA VAL A 454 -47.03 0.97 -23.27
C VAL A 454 -47.57 -0.10 -22.33
N GLU A 455 -47.16 -1.36 -22.53
CA GLU A 455 -47.52 -2.47 -21.65
C GLU A 455 -46.93 -2.28 -20.24
N GLU A 456 -45.64 -1.93 -20.16
CA GLU A 456 -44.95 -1.70 -18.89
C GLU A 456 -45.50 -0.49 -18.13
N THR A 457 -45.75 0.61 -18.83
CA THR A 457 -46.25 1.84 -18.19
C THR A 457 -47.74 1.84 -17.92
N LYS A 458 -48.46 0.83 -18.43
CA LYS A 458 -49.92 0.67 -18.33
C LYS A 458 -50.66 1.93 -18.75
N THR A 459 -50.27 2.52 -19.89
CA THR A 459 -50.96 3.72 -20.37
C THR A 459 -52.42 3.41 -20.71
N PRO A 460 -53.36 4.37 -20.55
CA PRO A 460 -54.79 4.12 -20.78
C PRO A 460 -55.17 3.87 -22.25
N LYS A 461 -54.27 4.14 -23.20
CA LYS A 461 -54.46 3.90 -24.63
C LYS A 461 -53.64 2.69 -25.06
N SER A 462 -54.14 1.95 -26.05
CA SER A 462 -53.38 0.84 -26.61
C SER A 462 -52.17 1.35 -27.39
N ALA A 463 -51.15 0.51 -27.58
CA ALA A 463 -49.96 0.88 -28.32
C ALA A 463 -50.29 1.25 -29.78
N ASP A 464 -51.22 0.53 -30.41
CA ASP A 464 -51.65 0.82 -31.78
C ASP A 464 -52.40 2.16 -31.88
N GLU A 465 -53.22 2.53 -30.88
CA GLU A 465 -53.86 3.85 -30.81
C GLU A 465 -52.84 4.99 -30.62
N LEU A 466 -51.79 4.76 -29.81
CA LEU A 466 -50.73 5.73 -29.60
C LEU A 466 -49.84 5.88 -30.85
N LEU A 467 -49.47 4.77 -31.50
CA LEU A 467 -48.72 4.80 -32.76
C LEU A 467 -49.52 5.50 -33.87
N GLN A 468 -50.82 5.23 -33.98
CA GLN A 468 -51.68 5.92 -34.94
C GLN A 468 -51.81 7.42 -34.64
N ALA A 469 -51.97 7.82 -33.37
CA ALA A 469 -52.07 9.22 -32.97
C ALA A 469 -50.75 9.99 -33.16
N TYR A 470 -49.62 9.29 -33.14
CA TYR A 470 -48.27 9.82 -33.32
C TYR A 470 -47.64 9.42 -34.66
N ALA A 471 -48.44 9.08 -35.68
CA ALA A 471 -47.93 8.77 -37.01
C ALA A 471 -47.04 9.91 -37.54
N GLY A 472 -45.79 9.60 -37.90
CA GLY A 472 -44.75 10.55 -38.29
C GLY A 472 -44.03 11.28 -37.13
N ARG A 473 -44.36 10.97 -35.87
CA ARG A 473 -43.77 11.51 -34.62
C ARG A 473 -43.53 10.41 -33.57
N GLU A 474 -43.26 9.19 -34.02
CA GLU A 474 -43.12 8.00 -33.18
C GLU A 474 -41.90 8.12 -32.24
N LYS A 475 -40.85 8.85 -32.66
CA LYS A 475 -39.68 9.15 -31.82
C LYS A 475 -40.04 10.00 -30.59
N ASP A 476 -40.96 10.95 -30.73
CA ASP A 476 -41.42 11.79 -29.62
C ASP A 476 -42.28 10.98 -28.65
N LEU A 477 -43.12 10.09 -29.17
CA LEU A 477 -43.89 9.14 -28.37
C LEU A 477 -42.96 8.25 -27.55
N LEU A 478 -41.95 7.66 -28.18
CA LEU A 478 -40.96 6.80 -27.51
C LEU A 478 -40.23 7.57 -26.39
N LYS A 479 -39.80 8.81 -26.67
CA LYS A 479 -39.14 9.67 -25.68
C LYS A 479 -40.05 9.95 -24.47
N ASN A 480 -41.33 10.23 -24.70
CA ASN A 480 -42.31 10.47 -23.63
C ASN A 480 -42.62 9.20 -22.82
N LEU A 481 -42.76 8.05 -23.48
CA LEU A 481 -42.99 6.76 -22.81
C LEU A 481 -41.79 6.35 -21.96
N ARG A 482 -40.55 6.50 -22.47
CA ARG A 482 -39.33 6.27 -21.67
C ARG A 482 -39.26 7.19 -20.46
N LYS A 483 -39.64 8.47 -20.61
CA LYS A 483 -39.70 9.43 -19.50
C LYS A 483 -40.77 9.04 -18.47
N MET A 484 -41.94 8.56 -18.90
CA MET A 484 -42.98 8.06 -18.00
C MET A 484 -42.52 6.82 -17.23
N LYS A 485 -41.90 5.85 -17.93
CA LYS A 485 -41.34 4.64 -17.29
C LYS A 485 -40.30 5.00 -16.24
N ALA A 486 -39.34 5.88 -16.57
CA ALA A 486 -38.33 6.32 -15.63
C ALA A 486 -38.92 7.00 -14.38
N LEU A 487 -40.02 7.73 -14.51
CA LEU A 487 -40.74 8.31 -13.36
C LEU A 487 -41.47 7.24 -12.53
N GLN A 488 -42.07 6.24 -13.16
CA GLN A 488 -42.69 5.10 -12.46
C GLN A 488 -41.64 4.30 -11.68
N ASP A 489 -40.52 3.94 -12.31
CA ASP A 489 -39.43 3.20 -11.67
C ASP A 489 -38.85 4.00 -10.49
N LYS A 490 -38.68 5.33 -10.65
CA LYS A 490 -38.25 6.21 -9.55
C LYS A 490 -39.26 6.21 -8.39
N ASN A 491 -40.54 6.33 -8.69
CA ASN A 491 -41.59 6.34 -7.66
C ASN A 491 -41.70 4.99 -6.95
N GLU A 492 -41.53 3.88 -7.67
CA GLU A 492 -41.50 2.54 -7.11
C GLU A 492 -40.29 2.33 -6.19
N ALA A 493 -39.11 2.79 -6.60
CA ALA A 493 -37.90 2.77 -5.77
C ALA A 493 -38.07 3.61 -4.48
N ILE A 494 -38.62 4.82 -4.60
CA ILE A 494 -38.94 5.67 -3.45
C ILE A 494 -39.93 4.97 -2.52
N ARG A 495 -40.99 4.36 -3.06
CA ARG A 495 -41.99 3.64 -2.26
C ARG A 495 -41.37 2.45 -1.52
N ALA A 496 -40.52 1.67 -2.20
CA ALA A 496 -39.80 0.55 -1.58
C ALA A 496 -38.92 1.02 -0.42
N GLU A 497 -38.19 2.12 -0.60
CA GLU A 497 -37.34 2.67 0.45
C GLU A 497 -38.16 3.26 1.63
N VAL A 498 -39.26 3.95 1.35
CA VAL A 498 -40.17 4.45 2.39
C VAL A 498 -40.74 3.28 3.22
N ILE A 499 -41.11 2.16 2.59
CA ILE A 499 -41.59 0.96 3.31
C ILE A 499 -40.51 0.43 4.27
N ASP A 500 -39.28 0.23 3.77
CA ASP A 500 -38.15 -0.25 4.59
C ASP A 500 -37.86 0.70 5.77
N LEU A 501 -37.78 2.00 5.50
CA LEU A 501 -37.50 2.97 6.55
C LEU A 501 -38.66 3.09 7.56
N CYS A 502 -39.92 2.98 7.13
CA CYS A 502 -41.07 2.99 8.02
C CYS A 502 -41.10 1.80 8.98
N GLN A 503 -40.70 0.61 8.49
CA GLN A 503 -40.52 -0.58 9.32
C GLN A 503 -39.39 -0.38 10.34
N LYS A 504 -38.25 0.15 9.91
CA LYS A 504 -37.11 0.44 10.81
C LYS A 504 -37.46 1.45 11.89
N VAL A 505 -38.22 2.49 11.55
CA VAL A 505 -38.57 3.55 12.52
C VAL A 505 -39.81 3.25 13.37
N ASN A 506 -40.46 2.10 13.16
CA ASN A 506 -41.79 1.78 13.72
C ASN A 506 -42.77 2.97 13.58
N SER A 507 -42.88 3.51 12.36
CA SER A 507 -43.75 4.67 12.09
C SER A 507 -45.21 4.35 12.47
N PRO A 508 -45.92 5.26 13.16
CA PRO A 508 -47.35 5.08 13.47
C PRO A 508 -48.26 5.23 12.24
N LYS A 509 -47.75 5.80 11.14
CA LYS A 509 -48.46 5.91 9.86
C LYS A 509 -47.98 4.86 8.89
N THR A 510 -48.88 4.35 8.06
CA THR A 510 -48.51 3.38 7.02
C THR A 510 -47.66 4.05 5.92
N PRO A 511 -46.82 3.30 5.19
CA PRO A 511 -46.02 3.84 4.09
C PRO A 511 -46.87 4.58 3.05
N ASP A 512 -48.05 4.04 2.73
CA ASP A 512 -48.96 4.64 1.75
C ASP A 512 -49.60 5.94 2.27
N GLU A 513 -49.95 6.03 3.55
CA GLU A 513 -50.40 7.29 4.17
C GLU A 513 -49.30 8.37 4.16
N LEU A 514 -48.05 7.96 4.40
CA LEU A 514 -46.91 8.87 4.36
C LEU A 514 -46.65 9.36 2.93
N LEU A 515 -46.62 8.46 1.95
CA LEU A 515 -46.45 8.81 0.54
C LEU A 515 -47.57 9.75 0.05
N GLU A 516 -48.83 9.50 0.41
CA GLU A 516 -49.92 10.39 0.00
C GLU A 516 -49.82 11.77 0.70
N SER A 517 -49.42 11.82 1.97
CA SER A 517 -49.23 13.10 2.68
C SER A 517 -48.00 13.90 2.20
N TYR A 518 -47.04 13.23 1.58
CA TYR A 518 -45.81 13.80 1.00
C TYR A 518 -45.79 13.75 -0.52
N LYS A 519 -46.95 13.63 -1.17
CA LYS A 519 -47.05 13.61 -2.63
C LYS A 519 -46.43 14.86 -3.25
N GLY A 520 -45.44 14.68 -4.12
CA GLY A 520 -44.60 15.74 -4.70
C GLY A 520 -43.47 16.26 -3.79
N ARG A 521 -43.26 15.67 -2.61
CA ARG A 521 -42.18 15.95 -1.63
C ARG A 521 -41.61 14.64 -1.05
N GLU A 522 -41.55 13.60 -1.84
CA GLU A 522 -41.16 12.26 -1.39
C GLU A 522 -39.68 12.20 -0.98
N ASP A 523 -38.82 13.01 -1.60
CA ASP A 523 -37.41 13.12 -1.22
C ASP A 523 -37.22 13.70 0.19
N ASP A 524 -38.09 14.63 0.62
CA ASP A 524 -38.11 15.18 1.99
C ASP A 524 -38.60 14.13 3.00
N LEU A 525 -39.58 13.32 2.62
CA LEU A 525 -40.04 12.17 3.41
C LEU A 525 -38.89 11.19 3.65
N LEU A 526 -38.18 10.78 2.60
CA LEU A 526 -37.01 9.90 2.71
C LEU A 526 -35.94 10.49 3.61
N ARG A 527 -35.61 11.77 3.45
CA ARG A 527 -34.63 12.46 4.29
C ARG A 527 -35.04 12.43 5.77
N ASN A 528 -36.30 12.67 6.08
CA ASN A 528 -36.81 12.67 7.45
C ASN A 528 -36.83 11.25 8.05
N LEU A 529 -37.28 10.26 7.27
CA LEU A 529 -37.30 8.85 7.70
C LEU A 529 -35.88 8.32 7.95
N ARG A 530 -34.91 8.60 7.07
CA ARG A 530 -33.49 8.25 7.29
C ARG A 530 -32.92 8.91 8.56
N LYS A 531 -33.26 10.17 8.82
CA LYS A 531 -32.83 10.87 10.04
C LYS A 531 -33.44 10.25 11.30
N LEU A 532 -34.69 9.79 11.23
CA LEU A 532 -35.34 9.09 12.33
C LEU A 532 -34.76 7.69 12.54
N SER A 533 -34.48 6.95 11.46
CA SER A 533 -33.88 5.60 11.56
C SER A 533 -32.51 5.65 12.20
N PHE A 534 -31.68 6.64 11.83
CA PHE A 534 -30.37 6.85 12.45
C PHE A 534 -30.49 7.14 13.96
N LYS A 535 -31.44 8.01 14.36
CA LYS A 535 -31.67 8.31 15.77
C LYS A 535 -32.11 7.07 16.55
N GLN A 536 -33.02 6.27 16.00
CA GLN A 536 -33.50 5.05 16.66
C GLN A 536 -32.41 4.00 16.77
N GLN A 537 -31.60 3.81 15.71
CA GLN A 537 -30.46 2.91 15.73
C GLN A 537 -29.44 3.32 16.81
N SER A 538 -29.07 4.60 16.86
CA SER A 538 -28.14 5.10 17.89
C SER A 538 -28.68 4.92 19.32
N ALA A 539 -30.00 5.05 19.53
CA ALA A 539 -30.62 4.80 20.82
C ALA A 539 -30.66 3.31 21.18
N GLN A 540 -30.88 2.44 20.19
CA GLN A 540 -30.86 0.99 20.38
C GLN A 540 -29.45 0.47 20.68
N GLU A 541 -28.43 0.98 19.98
CA GLU A 541 -27.01 0.68 20.24
C GLU A 541 -26.60 1.13 21.64
N LYS A 542 -26.96 2.35 22.06
CA LYS A 542 -26.73 2.81 23.43
C LYS A 542 -27.42 1.93 24.47
N LYS A 543 -28.66 1.50 24.21
CA LYS A 543 -29.38 0.60 25.12
C LYS A 543 -28.72 -0.78 25.20
N ALA A 544 -28.27 -1.34 24.07
CA ALA A 544 -27.56 -2.61 24.02
C ALA A 544 -26.21 -2.53 24.76
N MET A 545 -25.45 -1.46 24.53
CA MET A 545 -24.19 -1.19 25.22
C MET A 545 -24.38 -1.07 26.74
N ARG A 546 -25.42 -0.37 27.21
CA ARG A 546 -25.75 -0.30 28.63
C ARG A 546 -26.12 -1.67 29.22
N ALA A 547 -26.87 -2.49 28.50
CA ALA A 547 -27.20 -3.85 28.93
C ALA A 547 -25.96 -4.74 29.05
N GLU A 548 -25.02 -4.63 28.10
CA GLU A 548 -23.75 -5.35 28.12
C GLU A 548 -22.85 -4.91 29.27
N ILE A 549 -22.78 -3.60 29.54
CA ILE A 549 -22.07 -3.05 30.70
C ILE A 549 -22.64 -3.61 32.01
N ILE A 550 -23.97 -3.65 32.16
CA ILE A 550 -24.62 -4.21 33.36
C ILE A 550 -24.21 -5.68 33.55
N ALA A 551 -24.29 -6.48 32.49
CA ALA A 551 -23.91 -7.90 32.54
C ALA A 551 -22.43 -8.08 32.94
N LEU A 552 -21.51 -7.29 32.38
CA LEU A 552 -20.08 -7.37 32.71
C LEU A 552 -19.78 -6.88 34.13
N VAL A 553 -20.46 -5.84 34.61
CA VAL A 553 -20.28 -5.35 35.99
C VAL A 553 -20.73 -6.40 37.01
N GLU A 554 -21.85 -7.09 36.74
CA GLU A 554 -22.34 -8.19 37.58
C GLU A 554 -21.41 -9.40 37.54
N GLU A 555 -20.93 -9.79 36.35
CA GLU A 555 -20.01 -10.92 36.17
C GLU A 555 -18.64 -10.70 36.83
N LEU A 556 -18.13 -9.47 36.80
CA LEU A 556 -16.85 -9.12 37.39
C LEU A 556 -16.89 -8.82 38.88
N GLU A 557 -18.09 -8.80 39.48
CA GLU A 557 -18.32 -8.50 40.90
C GLU A 557 -17.68 -7.15 41.33
N ILE A 558 -17.78 -6.13 40.47
CA ILE A 558 -17.18 -4.81 40.73
C ILE A 558 -17.93 -4.14 41.89
N THR A 559 -17.18 -3.51 42.80
CA THR A 559 -17.73 -2.92 44.04
C THR A 559 -18.72 -1.78 43.82
N LYS A 560 -18.63 -1.09 42.67
CA LYS A 560 -19.59 -0.06 42.25
C LYS A 560 -20.73 -0.69 41.47
N GLY A 561 -21.96 -0.33 41.80
CA GLY A 561 -23.15 -0.82 41.09
C GLY A 561 -23.16 -0.39 39.61
N PRO A 562 -23.82 -1.16 38.71
CA PRO A 562 -23.90 -0.84 37.29
C PRO A 562 -24.44 0.57 37.01
N ASP A 563 -25.45 1.00 37.77
CA ASP A 563 -26.06 2.33 37.62
C ASP A 563 -25.09 3.47 37.99
N GLU A 564 -24.24 3.29 39.01
CA GLU A 564 -23.23 4.28 39.40
C GLU A 564 -22.13 4.39 38.33
N MET A 565 -21.71 3.25 37.77
CA MET A 565 -20.73 3.20 36.68
C MET A 565 -21.28 3.86 35.41
N LEU A 566 -22.51 3.52 35.02
CA LEU A 566 -23.19 4.13 33.87
C LEU A 566 -23.40 5.64 34.04
N THR A 567 -23.69 6.11 35.26
CA THR A 567 -23.82 7.54 35.55
C THR A 567 -22.48 8.27 35.45
N THR A 568 -21.40 7.66 35.96
CA THR A 568 -20.05 8.26 35.92
C THR A 568 -19.49 8.34 34.49
N TYR A 569 -19.92 7.41 33.62
CA TYR A 569 -19.50 7.31 32.22
C TYR A 569 -20.59 7.72 31.23
N GLU A 570 -21.55 8.57 31.63
CA GLU A 570 -22.57 9.05 30.71
C GLU A 570 -21.93 9.82 29.54
N GLY A 571 -22.20 9.37 28.31
CA GLY A 571 -21.57 9.88 27.10
C GLY A 571 -20.19 9.28 26.76
N ARG A 572 -19.67 8.37 27.58
CA ARG A 572 -18.42 7.60 27.39
C ARG A 572 -18.60 6.11 27.73
N GLU A 573 -19.80 5.59 27.50
CA GLU A 573 -20.16 4.21 27.81
C GLU A 573 -19.33 3.18 27.02
N ASP A 574 -18.86 3.55 25.83
CA ASP A 574 -17.98 2.74 24.99
C ASP A 574 -16.61 2.48 25.65
N VAL A 575 -16.02 3.51 26.26
CA VAL A 575 -14.75 3.40 27.01
C VAL A 575 -14.94 2.50 28.23
N LEU A 576 -16.07 2.64 28.94
CA LEU A 576 -16.41 1.77 30.07
C LEU A 576 -16.54 0.31 29.62
N LEU A 577 -17.29 0.05 28.55
CA LEU A 577 -17.47 -1.30 28.02
C LEU A 577 -16.12 -1.93 27.63
N LYS A 578 -15.24 -1.17 26.97
CA LYS A 578 -13.90 -1.63 26.60
C LYS A 578 -13.07 -2.03 27.84
N ASN A 579 -13.09 -1.20 28.88
CA ASN A 579 -12.34 -1.47 30.11
C ASN A 579 -12.89 -2.69 30.87
N LEU A 580 -14.21 -2.86 30.91
CA LEU A 580 -14.85 -4.02 31.53
C LEU A 580 -14.50 -5.32 30.79
N LYS A 581 -14.54 -5.32 29.46
CA LYS A 581 -14.11 -6.48 28.65
C LYS A 581 -12.65 -6.83 28.91
N LYS A 582 -11.77 -5.83 29.01
CA LYS A 582 -10.36 -6.03 29.34
C LYS A 582 -10.19 -6.70 30.72
N MET A 583 -10.91 -6.22 31.75
CA MET A 583 -10.86 -6.85 33.08
C MET A 583 -11.41 -8.29 33.08
N LYS A 584 -12.42 -8.59 32.26
CA LYS A 584 -12.92 -9.96 32.10
C LYS A 584 -11.87 -10.88 31.50
N ALA A 585 -11.25 -10.46 30.40
CA ALA A 585 -10.17 -11.23 29.78
C ALA A 585 -9.05 -11.51 30.78
N MET A 586 -8.59 -10.49 31.50
CA MET A 586 -7.56 -10.60 32.55
C MET A 586 -7.93 -11.66 33.63
N LYS A 587 -9.17 -11.65 34.13
CA LYS A 587 -9.65 -12.62 35.15
C LYS A 587 -9.74 -14.05 34.61
N GLU A 588 -10.21 -14.24 33.37
CA GLU A 588 -10.27 -15.55 32.71
C GLU A 588 -8.87 -16.13 32.49
N GLU A 589 -7.92 -15.26 32.16
CA GLU A 589 -6.53 -15.59 31.88
C GLU A 589 -5.72 -15.96 33.13
N GLU A 590 -5.96 -15.26 34.25
CA GLU A 590 -5.45 -15.65 35.58
C GLU A 590 -5.98 -17.02 36.00
N ALA A 591 -7.28 -17.28 35.77
CA ALA A 591 -7.89 -18.58 36.06
C ALA A 591 -7.29 -19.70 35.20
N ALA A 592 -7.05 -19.46 33.91
CA ALA A 592 -6.39 -20.39 33.01
C ALA A 592 -4.93 -20.68 33.43
N THR A 593 -4.17 -19.63 33.75
CA THR A 593 -2.80 -19.73 34.25
C THR A 593 -2.74 -20.56 35.52
N THR A 594 -3.67 -20.33 36.44
CA THR A 594 -3.78 -21.08 37.71
C THR A 594 -4.07 -22.55 37.46
N ALA A 595 -4.98 -22.87 36.53
CA ALA A 595 -5.30 -24.25 36.17
C ALA A 595 -4.10 -24.99 35.56
N GLU A 596 -3.35 -24.34 34.67
CA GLU A 596 -2.18 -24.93 34.04
C GLU A 596 -1.02 -25.15 35.02
N ILE A 597 -0.79 -24.21 35.94
CA ILE A 597 0.20 -24.38 37.02
C ILE A 597 -0.12 -25.64 37.83
N LYS A 598 -1.40 -25.89 38.16
CA LYS A 598 -1.80 -27.10 38.89
C LYS A 598 -1.45 -28.38 38.13
N LEU A 599 -1.72 -28.42 36.83
CA LEU A 599 -1.38 -29.57 35.97
C LEU A 599 0.13 -29.80 35.89
N LEU A 600 0.93 -28.74 35.65
CA LEU A 600 2.39 -28.86 35.52
C LEU A 600 3.07 -29.26 36.84
N VAL A 601 2.56 -28.78 37.98
CA VAL A 601 3.08 -29.18 39.30
C VAL A 601 2.84 -30.67 39.57
N GLU A 602 1.67 -31.18 39.18
CA GLU A 602 1.34 -32.61 39.26
C GLU A 602 2.22 -33.46 38.32
N GLU A 603 2.39 -33.03 37.07
CA GLU A 603 3.22 -33.72 36.07
C GLU A 603 4.71 -33.78 36.46
N LEU A 604 5.22 -32.69 37.03
CA LEU A 604 6.61 -32.59 37.47
C LEU A 604 6.88 -33.27 38.81
N ALA A 605 5.84 -33.70 39.53
CA ALA A 605 5.93 -34.29 40.88
C ALA A 605 6.78 -33.43 41.83
N LEU A 606 6.55 -32.12 41.85
CA LEU A 606 7.31 -31.19 42.68
C LEU A 606 7.01 -31.39 44.18
N PRO A 607 7.98 -31.10 45.07
CA PRO A 607 7.82 -31.35 46.51
C PRO A 607 6.83 -30.39 47.21
N LYS A 608 6.49 -29.26 46.59
CA LYS A 608 5.48 -28.30 47.09
C LYS A 608 4.18 -28.50 46.34
N SER A 609 3.05 -28.38 47.04
CA SER A 609 1.75 -28.43 46.37
C SER A 609 1.54 -27.21 45.47
N ALA A 610 0.66 -27.34 44.46
CA ALA A 610 0.37 -26.24 43.55
C ALA A 610 -0.20 -25.02 44.27
N ASP A 611 -1.03 -25.22 45.30
CA ASP A 611 -1.60 -24.13 46.09
C ASP A 611 -0.53 -23.41 46.95
N GLU A 612 0.47 -24.12 47.47
CA GLU A 612 1.63 -23.51 48.15
C GLU A 612 2.49 -22.68 47.20
N LEU A 613 2.73 -23.19 45.98
CA LEU A 613 3.47 -22.46 44.95
C LEU A 613 2.71 -21.21 44.51
N LEU A 614 1.41 -21.33 44.18
CA LEU A 614 0.55 -20.19 43.85
C LEU A 614 0.52 -19.14 44.96
N ALA A 615 0.41 -19.56 46.24
CA ALA A 615 0.45 -18.63 47.37
C ALA A 615 1.80 -17.89 47.49
N SER A 616 2.93 -18.58 47.27
CA SER A 616 4.26 -17.96 47.31
C SER A 616 4.57 -17.08 46.09
N TYR A 617 3.88 -17.31 44.98
CA TYR A 617 3.99 -16.56 43.73
C TYR A 617 2.76 -15.67 43.47
N LYS A 618 2.03 -15.26 44.51
CA LYS A 618 0.87 -14.39 44.35
C LYS A 618 1.26 -13.08 43.64
N GLY A 619 0.61 -12.77 42.52
CA GLY A 619 0.93 -11.64 41.64
C GLY A 619 2.12 -11.88 40.69
N ARG A 620 2.68 -13.09 40.65
CA ARG A 620 3.78 -13.55 39.78
C ARG A 620 3.52 -14.94 39.21
N GLU A 621 2.25 -15.29 39.02
CA GLU A 621 1.78 -16.61 38.59
C GLU A 621 2.29 -16.93 37.18
N ARG A 622 2.32 -15.95 36.27
CA ARG A 622 2.94 -16.08 34.94
C ARG A 622 4.39 -16.54 35.01
N THR A 623 5.19 -15.94 35.88
CA THR A 623 6.61 -16.29 36.04
C THR A 623 6.77 -17.71 36.57
N LEU A 624 5.90 -18.12 37.51
CA LEU A 624 5.82 -19.50 37.98
C LEU A 624 5.48 -20.45 36.83
N LEU A 625 4.46 -20.14 36.03
CA LEU A 625 4.05 -20.95 34.88
C LEU A 625 5.21 -21.10 33.87
N LEU A 626 5.90 -20.01 33.54
CA LEU A 626 7.05 -20.03 32.63
C LEU A 626 8.16 -20.95 33.15
N ASN A 627 8.49 -20.87 34.44
CA ASN A 627 9.51 -21.72 35.06
C ASN A 627 9.08 -23.19 35.09
N LEU A 628 7.81 -23.49 35.35
CA LEU A 628 7.27 -24.85 35.31
C LEU A 628 7.33 -25.43 33.89
N ARG A 629 6.96 -24.65 32.87
CA ARG A 629 7.09 -25.06 31.45
C ARG A 629 8.56 -25.31 31.07
N LYS A 630 9.49 -24.46 31.51
CA LYS A 630 10.94 -24.68 31.33
C LYS A 630 11.44 -25.97 31.99
N MET A 631 10.91 -26.32 33.17
CA MET A 631 11.25 -27.59 33.82
C MET A 631 10.64 -28.80 33.11
N SER A 632 9.41 -28.70 32.62
CA SER A 632 8.75 -29.77 31.85
C SER A 632 9.46 -30.04 30.52
N THR A 633 9.75 -29.00 29.75
CA THR A 633 10.52 -29.11 28.50
C THR A 633 11.92 -29.69 28.73
N LYS A 634 12.63 -29.27 29.78
CA LYS A 634 13.93 -29.87 30.13
C LYS A 634 13.81 -31.38 30.41
N LYS A 635 12.79 -31.81 31.15
CA LYS A 635 12.55 -33.23 31.45
C LYS A 635 12.25 -34.04 30.18
N LEU A 636 11.51 -33.47 29.23
CA LEU A 636 11.24 -34.08 27.92
C LEU A 636 12.53 -34.18 27.08
N ASN A 637 13.30 -33.10 26.98
CA ASN A 637 14.56 -33.07 26.23
C ASN A 637 15.59 -34.04 26.81
N ASP A 638 15.69 -34.15 28.13
CA ASP A 638 16.58 -35.11 28.80
C ASP A 638 16.20 -36.56 28.46
N ALA A 639 14.90 -36.85 28.30
CA ALA A 639 14.40 -38.17 27.91
C ALA A 639 14.66 -38.47 26.42
N GLU A 640 14.42 -37.48 25.55
CA GLU A 640 14.68 -37.60 24.10
C GLU A 640 16.17 -37.75 23.80
N THR A 641 17.02 -36.92 24.43
CA THR A 641 18.48 -36.99 24.33
C THR A 641 18.99 -38.37 24.71
N LYS A 642 18.46 -38.96 25.79
CA LYS A 642 18.81 -40.33 26.21
C LYS A 642 18.37 -41.37 25.20
N ALA A 643 17.17 -41.24 24.62
CA ALA A 643 16.69 -42.16 23.59
C ALA A 643 17.53 -42.08 22.30
N GLU A 644 17.93 -40.87 21.87
CA GLU A 644 18.77 -40.68 20.69
C GLU A 644 20.19 -41.23 20.91
N ILE A 645 20.77 -41.02 22.10
CA ILE A 645 22.06 -41.61 22.47
C ILE A 645 22.01 -43.13 22.34
N VAL A 646 20.96 -43.79 22.84
CA VAL A 646 20.79 -45.25 22.71
C VAL A 646 20.77 -45.66 21.23
N SER A 647 19.96 -44.96 20.41
CA SER A 647 19.85 -45.23 18.97
C SER A 647 21.18 -45.07 18.22
N LEU A 648 21.93 -44.00 18.47
CA LEU A 648 23.23 -43.75 17.83
C LEU A 648 24.30 -44.76 18.26
N ILE A 649 24.25 -45.23 19.51
CA ILE A 649 25.17 -46.25 20.02
C ILE A 649 24.95 -47.58 19.30
N ASP A 650 23.68 -47.97 19.11
CA ASP A 650 23.30 -49.18 18.37
C ASP A 650 23.71 -49.09 16.89
N GLU A 651 23.48 -47.94 16.25
CA GLU A 651 23.85 -47.71 14.84
C GLU A 651 25.37 -47.72 14.62
N LEU A 652 26.13 -47.14 15.54
CA LEU A 652 27.60 -47.08 15.45
C LEU A 652 28.31 -48.36 15.90
N ASN A 653 27.59 -49.35 16.43
CA ASN A 653 28.16 -50.54 17.07
C ASN A 653 29.27 -50.17 18.08
N ALA A 654 28.99 -49.20 18.96
CA ALA A 654 29.99 -48.71 19.90
C ALA A 654 30.41 -49.79 20.92
N PRO A 655 31.66 -49.77 21.42
CA PRO A 655 32.22 -50.86 22.24
C PRO A 655 31.68 -50.94 23.68
N LYS A 656 30.98 -49.90 24.15
CA LYS A 656 30.33 -49.87 25.47
C LYS A 656 28.82 -49.87 25.31
N SER A 657 28.09 -50.45 26.25
CA SER A 657 26.62 -50.39 26.22
C SER A 657 26.12 -48.95 26.43
N ALA A 658 24.92 -48.65 25.94
CA ALA A 658 24.30 -47.34 26.13
C ALA A 658 24.11 -46.99 27.61
N GLU A 659 23.78 -47.99 28.45
CA GLU A 659 23.66 -47.82 29.90
C GLU A 659 24.99 -47.42 30.55
N GLU A 660 26.11 -48.04 30.15
CA GLU A 660 27.43 -47.71 30.70
C GLU A 660 27.89 -46.31 30.25
N MET A 661 27.63 -45.94 28.99
CA MET A 661 27.94 -44.60 28.49
C MET A 661 27.08 -43.53 29.15
N LEU A 662 25.76 -43.71 29.24
CA LEU A 662 24.87 -42.77 29.94
C LEU A 662 25.22 -42.62 31.42
N ALA A 663 25.60 -43.71 32.12
CA ALA A 663 26.04 -43.63 33.51
C ALA A 663 27.33 -42.82 33.68
N SER A 664 28.31 -42.99 32.79
CA SER A 664 29.58 -42.23 32.83
C SER A 664 29.43 -40.75 32.42
N TYR A 665 28.36 -40.42 31.70
CA TYR A 665 28.00 -39.07 31.25
C TYR A 665 26.77 -38.50 31.96
N GLN A 666 26.42 -38.99 33.16
CA GLN A 666 25.28 -38.45 33.90
C GLN A 666 25.46 -36.94 34.16
N GLY A 667 24.50 -36.13 33.73
CA GLY A 667 24.55 -34.66 33.77
C GLY A 667 25.40 -34.01 32.65
N ARG A 668 25.90 -34.79 31.69
CA ARG A 668 26.66 -34.35 30.50
C ARG A 668 26.22 -35.13 29.24
N GLU A 669 24.96 -35.56 29.19
CA GLU A 669 24.40 -36.38 28.12
C GLU A 669 24.47 -35.67 26.76
N GLU A 670 24.28 -34.35 26.72
CA GLU A 670 24.43 -33.54 25.49
C GLU A 670 25.82 -33.62 24.85
N VAL A 671 26.88 -33.65 25.68
CA VAL A 671 28.26 -33.79 25.20
C VAL A 671 28.48 -35.17 24.59
N LEU A 672 27.87 -36.21 25.18
CA LEU A 672 27.90 -37.56 24.63
C LEU A 672 27.14 -37.63 23.29
N LEU A 673 25.95 -37.03 23.21
CA LEU A 673 25.16 -36.96 21.99
C LEU A 673 25.92 -36.26 20.86
N MET A 674 26.53 -35.10 21.15
CA MET A 674 27.33 -34.34 20.18
C MET A 674 28.51 -35.17 19.64
N ASN A 675 29.21 -35.91 20.51
CA ASN A 675 30.32 -36.77 20.10
C ASN A 675 29.87 -37.96 19.25
N LEU A 676 28.74 -38.59 19.59
CA LEU A 676 28.16 -39.69 18.81
C LEU A 676 27.68 -39.21 17.44
N ARG A 677 27.00 -38.06 17.36
CA ARG A 677 26.62 -37.43 16.08
C ARG A 677 27.84 -37.11 15.22
N LYS A 678 28.93 -36.61 15.82
CA LYS A 678 30.20 -36.34 15.10
C LYS A 678 30.85 -37.62 14.57
N LEU A 679 30.78 -38.73 15.32
CA LEU A 679 31.27 -40.04 14.85
C LEU A 679 30.41 -40.57 13.69
N LYS A 680 29.09 -40.49 13.81
CA LYS A 680 28.16 -40.86 12.74
C LYS A 680 28.39 -40.06 11.47
N SER A 681 28.48 -38.74 11.57
CA SER A 681 28.77 -37.88 10.43
C SER A 681 30.08 -38.25 9.72
N LYS A 682 31.14 -38.63 10.45
CA LYS A 682 32.38 -39.11 9.83
C LYS A 682 32.21 -40.41 9.06
N ASN A 683 31.46 -41.37 9.62
CA ASN A 683 31.17 -42.65 8.96
C ASN A 683 30.27 -42.44 7.72
N ASP A 684 29.24 -41.61 7.84
CA ASP A 684 28.32 -41.28 6.75
C ASP A 684 29.04 -40.52 5.62
N MET A 685 29.94 -39.59 5.95
CA MET A 685 30.77 -38.90 4.96
C MET A 685 31.68 -39.87 4.20
N ALA A 686 32.33 -40.81 4.90
CA ALA A 686 33.18 -41.81 4.25
C ALA A 686 32.36 -42.75 3.32
N ALA A 687 31.16 -43.15 3.76
CA ALA A 687 30.24 -43.96 2.95
C ALA A 687 29.71 -43.17 1.74
N ALA A 688 29.37 -41.88 1.92
CA ALA A 688 28.90 -40.99 0.87
C ALA A 688 30.00 -40.69 -0.16
N GLU A 689 31.25 -40.50 0.26
CA GLU A 689 32.39 -40.29 -0.64
C GLU A 689 32.65 -41.53 -1.51
N ALA A 690 32.58 -42.74 -0.92
CA ALA A 690 32.69 -43.99 -1.66
C ALA A 690 31.53 -44.18 -2.66
N ALA A 691 30.30 -43.83 -2.28
CA ALA A 691 29.13 -43.87 -3.17
C ALA A 691 29.23 -42.83 -4.30
N LYS A 692 29.70 -41.61 -3.99
CA LYS A 692 29.92 -40.54 -4.97
C LYS A 692 30.95 -40.96 -6.00
N LYS A 693 32.10 -41.49 -5.58
CA LYS A 693 33.14 -42.00 -6.50
C LYS A 693 32.58 -43.07 -7.44
N LYS A 694 31.77 -44.00 -6.91
CA LYS A 694 31.11 -45.04 -7.72
C LYS A 694 30.12 -44.46 -8.73
N ALA A 695 29.33 -43.46 -8.34
CA ALA A 695 28.36 -42.80 -9.23
C ALA A 695 29.05 -41.98 -10.33
N THR A 696 30.09 -41.22 -9.98
CA THR A 696 30.89 -40.44 -10.93
C THR A 696 31.51 -41.32 -12.01
N ILE A 697 32.03 -42.50 -11.64
CA ILE A 697 32.57 -43.46 -12.61
C ILE A 697 31.48 -43.95 -13.57
N ALA A 698 30.26 -44.24 -13.08
CA ALA A 698 29.15 -44.68 -13.93
C ALA A 698 28.70 -43.59 -14.93
N GLU A 699 28.68 -42.32 -14.51
CA GLU A 699 28.31 -41.20 -15.38
C GLU A 699 29.38 -40.92 -16.45
N ILE A 700 30.66 -41.00 -16.09
CA ILE A 700 31.78 -40.88 -17.03
C ILE A 700 31.63 -41.93 -18.14
N THR A 701 31.34 -43.19 -17.78
CA THR A 701 31.13 -44.27 -18.75
C THR A 701 30.00 -43.93 -19.73
N SER A 702 28.86 -43.48 -19.23
CA SER A 702 27.71 -43.08 -20.06
C SER A 702 28.04 -41.94 -21.03
N LEU A 703 28.74 -40.89 -20.57
CA LEU A 703 29.11 -39.75 -21.41
C LEU A 703 30.16 -40.10 -22.48
N CYS A 704 31.06 -41.04 -22.20
CA CYS A 704 32.05 -41.51 -23.17
C CYS A 704 31.38 -42.25 -24.33
N ASP A 705 30.37 -43.09 -24.04
CA ASP A 705 29.58 -43.79 -25.05
C ASP A 705 28.79 -42.81 -25.93
N GLU A 706 28.16 -41.80 -25.33
CA GLU A 706 27.36 -40.78 -26.04
C GLU A 706 28.21 -39.87 -26.96
N LEU A 707 29.44 -39.53 -26.53
CA LEU A 707 30.32 -38.64 -27.27
C LEU A 707 31.12 -39.33 -28.38
N SER A 708 31.16 -40.68 -28.40
CA SER A 708 31.93 -41.48 -29.36
C SER A 708 33.41 -41.05 -29.42
N LEU A 709 34.05 -40.97 -28.25
CA LEU A 709 35.43 -40.51 -28.12
C LEU A 709 36.45 -41.54 -28.64
N PRO A 710 37.63 -41.11 -29.13
CA PRO A 710 38.63 -42.00 -29.71
C PRO A 710 39.40 -42.84 -28.68
N LYS A 711 39.36 -42.46 -27.39
CA LYS A 711 39.94 -43.24 -26.28
C LYS A 711 38.84 -44.05 -25.60
N THR A 712 39.19 -45.23 -25.11
CA THR A 712 38.24 -46.05 -24.33
C THR A 712 37.99 -45.42 -22.95
N THR A 713 36.82 -45.71 -22.36
CA THR A 713 36.46 -45.24 -21.02
C THR A 713 37.50 -45.65 -19.98
N ASP A 714 38.00 -46.89 -20.05
CA ASP A 714 38.99 -47.43 -19.12
C ASP A 714 40.35 -46.70 -19.24
N GLU A 715 40.78 -46.35 -20.46
CA GLU A 715 42.00 -45.55 -20.67
C GLU A 715 41.86 -44.13 -20.10
N MET A 716 40.67 -43.53 -20.20
CA MET A 716 40.42 -42.21 -19.63
C MET A 716 40.35 -42.26 -18.11
N LEU A 717 39.60 -43.20 -17.52
CA LEU A 717 39.52 -43.38 -16.07
C LEU A 717 40.90 -43.65 -15.45
N ALA A 718 41.74 -44.49 -16.08
CA ALA A 718 43.10 -44.74 -15.61
C ALA A 718 43.99 -43.49 -15.63
N SER A 719 43.87 -42.64 -16.65
CA SER A 719 44.64 -41.38 -16.72
C SER A 719 44.16 -40.29 -15.75
N TYR A 720 42.95 -40.44 -15.20
CA TYR A 720 42.29 -39.54 -14.25
C TYR A 720 42.03 -40.19 -12.89
N GLU A 721 42.82 -41.21 -12.50
CA GLU A 721 42.69 -41.81 -11.17
C GLU A 721 42.89 -40.75 -10.07
N GLY A 722 41.91 -40.62 -9.17
CA GLY A 722 41.86 -39.57 -8.14
C GLY A 722 41.45 -38.18 -8.64
N ARG A 723 41.11 -38.02 -9.93
CA ARG A 723 40.61 -36.78 -10.57
C ARG A 723 39.38 -37.05 -11.46
N GLU A 724 38.57 -38.02 -11.06
CA GLU A 724 37.42 -38.49 -11.85
C GLU A 724 36.37 -37.38 -12.04
N GLU A 725 36.17 -36.49 -11.05
CA GLU A 725 35.26 -35.34 -11.18
C GLU A 725 35.71 -34.33 -12.25
N GLU A 726 37.02 -34.14 -12.43
CA GLU A 726 37.58 -33.26 -13.47
C GLU A 726 37.32 -33.85 -14.86
N LEU A 727 37.45 -35.17 -15.01
CA LEU A 727 37.09 -35.89 -16.23
C LEU A 727 35.60 -35.74 -16.56
N LEU A 728 34.73 -35.94 -15.57
CA LEU A 728 33.28 -35.78 -15.73
C LEU A 728 32.93 -34.36 -16.22
N LYS A 729 33.49 -33.33 -15.57
CA LYS A 729 33.28 -31.93 -15.94
C LYS A 729 33.72 -31.64 -17.37
N ASN A 730 34.85 -32.21 -17.81
CA ASN A 730 35.35 -32.04 -19.17
C ASN A 730 34.45 -32.73 -20.22
N LEU A 731 33.93 -33.93 -19.92
CA LEU A 731 33.00 -34.64 -20.78
C LEU A 731 31.65 -33.91 -20.92
N GLN A 732 31.09 -33.43 -19.80
CA GLN A 732 29.87 -32.60 -19.82
C GLN A 732 30.07 -31.29 -20.62
N LYS A 733 31.26 -30.65 -20.51
CA LYS A 733 31.62 -29.47 -21.31
C LYS A 733 31.69 -29.78 -22.81
N MET A 734 32.15 -30.97 -23.19
CA MET A 734 32.15 -31.40 -24.59
C MET A 734 30.73 -31.68 -25.12
N LYS A 735 29.88 -32.31 -24.31
CA LYS A 735 28.47 -32.53 -24.64
C LYS A 735 27.70 -31.23 -24.86
N SER A 736 27.75 -30.32 -23.88
CA SER A 736 27.13 -28.99 -23.99
C SER A 736 27.64 -28.18 -25.20
N LYS A 737 28.94 -28.25 -25.53
CA LYS A 737 29.47 -27.60 -26.74
C LYS A 737 28.90 -28.20 -28.03
N LYS A 738 28.73 -29.53 -28.10
CA LYS A 738 28.12 -30.24 -29.24
C LYS A 738 26.64 -29.84 -29.37
N GLU A 739 25.89 -29.86 -28.27
CA GLU A 739 24.46 -29.48 -28.23
C GLU A 739 24.24 -28.01 -28.59
N MET A 740 25.05 -27.07 -28.07
CA MET A 740 24.96 -25.66 -28.44
C MET A 740 25.23 -25.43 -29.93
N SER A 741 26.19 -26.13 -30.53
CA SER A 741 26.46 -26.02 -31.97
C SER A 741 25.29 -26.52 -32.82
N ALA A 742 24.62 -27.60 -32.41
CA ALA A 742 23.43 -28.12 -33.08
C ALA A 742 22.23 -27.19 -32.91
N ALA A 743 22.01 -26.64 -31.71
CA ALA A 743 20.94 -25.68 -31.45
C ALA A 743 21.13 -24.36 -32.23
N GLN A 744 22.37 -23.89 -32.36
CA GLN A 744 22.68 -22.68 -33.13
C GLN A 744 22.44 -22.88 -34.64
N ALA A 745 22.76 -24.07 -35.17
CA ALA A 745 22.43 -24.43 -36.55
C ALA A 745 20.91 -24.45 -36.80
N ALA A 746 20.14 -25.10 -35.91
CA ALA A 746 18.67 -25.13 -36.00
C ALA A 746 18.04 -23.72 -35.87
N LYS A 747 18.56 -22.88 -34.97
CA LYS A 747 18.11 -21.48 -34.82
C LYS A 747 18.38 -20.66 -36.09
N LYS A 748 19.54 -20.85 -36.72
CA LYS A 748 19.89 -20.18 -37.99
C LYS A 748 18.90 -20.58 -39.09
N GLU A 749 18.61 -21.87 -39.24
CA GLU A 749 17.65 -22.38 -40.23
C GLU A 749 16.23 -21.82 -40.04
N ALA A 750 15.72 -21.81 -38.80
CA ALA A 750 14.41 -21.22 -38.49
C ALA A 750 14.35 -19.70 -38.77
N THR A 751 15.42 -18.98 -38.45
CA THR A 751 15.52 -17.53 -38.69
C THR A 751 15.48 -17.22 -40.19
N VAL A 752 16.17 -18.01 -41.00
CA VAL A 752 16.17 -17.90 -42.47
C VAL A 752 14.75 -18.12 -43.03
N ALA A 753 14.03 -19.15 -42.57
CA ALA A 753 12.67 -19.42 -43.02
C ALA A 753 11.68 -18.27 -42.69
N GLU A 754 11.81 -17.66 -41.51
CA GLU A 754 10.96 -16.53 -41.11
C GLU A 754 11.26 -15.26 -41.92
N ILE A 755 12.54 -14.98 -42.20
CA ILE A 755 12.96 -13.87 -43.06
C ILE A 755 12.35 -14.02 -44.45
N THR A 756 12.42 -15.21 -45.05
CA THR A 756 11.85 -15.47 -46.37
C THR A 756 10.35 -15.19 -46.41
N THR A 757 9.62 -15.60 -45.35
CA THR A 757 8.19 -15.34 -45.21
C THR A 757 7.89 -13.83 -45.13
N LEU A 758 8.60 -13.09 -44.28
CA LEU A 758 8.39 -11.65 -44.11
C LEU A 758 8.74 -10.84 -45.37
N CYS A 759 9.77 -11.25 -46.11
CA CYS A 759 10.15 -10.61 -47.38
C CYS A 759 9.03 -10.75 -48.43
N ALA A 760 8.40 -11.93 -48.51
CA ALA A 760 7.29 -12.18 -49.42
C ALA A 760 6.05 -11.34 -49.06
N GLU A 761 5.72 -11.24 -47.77
CA GLU A 761 4.60 -10.43 -47.29
C GLU A 761 4.79 -8.93 -47.53
N LEU A 762 6.01 -8.42 -47.31
CA LEU A 762 6.33 -6.99 -47.41
C LEU A 762 6.53 -6.48 -48.84
N LYS A 763 6.60 -7.39 -49.83
CA LYS A 763 6.85 -7.05 -51.25
C LYS A 763 8.05 -6.12 -51.42
N LEU A 764 9.15 -6.45 -50.74
CA LEU A 764 10.37 -5.63 -50.77
C LEU A 764 11.04 -5.67 -52.15
N PRO A 765 11.77 -4.61 -52.53
CA PRO A 765 12.43 -4.54 -53.84
C PRO A 765 13.60 -5.53 -54.01
N LYS A 766 14.19 -5.98 -52.89
CA LYS A 766 15.23 -7.02 -52.86
C LYS A 766 14.61 -8.37 -52.53
N THR A 767 15.10 -9.43 -53.14
CA THR A 767 14.65 -10.80 -52.82
C THR A 767 15.14 -11.21 -51.43
N ALA A 768 14.50 -12.22 -50.83
CA ALA A 768 14.92 -12.75 -49.53
C ALA A 768 16.39 -13.23 -49.56
N ASP A 769 16.79 -13.88 -50.66
CA ASP A 769 18.15 -14.40 -50.86
C ASP A 769 19.20 -13.27 -50.94
N GLU A 770 18.90 -12.18 -51.63
CA GLU A 770 19.79 -11.00 -51.69
C GLU A 770 19.97 -10.35 -50.32
N MET A 771 18.89 -10.28 -49.52
CA MET A 771 18.97 -9.72 -48.17
C MET A 771 19.71 -10.66 -47.21
N LEU A 772 19.43 -11.97 -47.25
CA LEU A 772 20.14 -12.97 -46.44
C LEU A 772 21.64 -12.98 -46.76
N ALA A 773 22.03 -12.87 -48.04
CA ALA A 773 23.44 -12.78 -48.43
C ALA A 773 24.13 -11.53 -47.85
N SER A 774 23.45 -10.37 -47.86
CA SER A 774 24.01 -9.13 -47.28
C SER A 774 24.05 -9.11 -45.74
N TYR A 775 23.31 -10.01 -45.10
CA TYR A 775 23.21 -10.17 -43.64
C TYR A 775 23.74 -11.53 -43.16
N GLU A 776 24.67 -12.15 -43.89
CA GLU A 776 25.28 -13.40 -43.45
C GLU A 776 25.96 -13.22 -42.07
N GLY A 777 25.56 -14.05 -41.11
CA GLY A 777 25.98 -13.94 -39.70
C GLY A 777 25.27 -12.87 -38.88
N ARG A 778 24.33 -12.11 -39.47
CA ARG A 778 23.48 -11.08 -38.82
C ARG A 778 21.99 -11.27 -39.16
N GLU A 779 21.57 -12.51 -39.39
CA GLU A 779 20.22 -12.83 -39.83
C GLU A 779 19.16 -12.42 -38.79
N GLU A 780 19.47 -12.50 -37.49
CA GLU A 780 18.55 -12.05 -36.43
C GLU A 780 18.29 -10.54 -36.46
N GLU A 781 19.29 -9.74 -36.85
CA GLU A 781 19.15 -8.28 -37.01
C GLU A 781 18.25 -7.96 -38.21
N LEU A 782 18.42 -8.69 -39.33
CA LEU A 782 17.55 -8.58 -40.50
C LEU A 782 16.10 -8.93 -40.13
N LEU A 783 15.89 -10.06 -39.44
CA LEU A 783 14.56 -10.48 -38.99
C LEU A 783 13.87 -9.41 -38.13
N LYS A 784 14.62 -8.83 -37.18
CA LYS A 784 14.14 -7.75 -36.31
C LYS A 784 13.73 -6.51 -37.12
N ASN A 785 14.54 -6.13 -38.11
CA ASN A 785 14.24 -4.98 -38.98
C ASN A 785 13.02 -5.21 -39.87
N LEU A 786 12.84 -6.42 -40.40
CA LEU A 786 11.66 -6.79 -41.20
C LEU A 786 10.38 -6.77 -40.36
N LYS A 787 10.40 -7.32 -39.14
CA LYS A 787 9.26 -7.22 -38.20
C LYS A 787 8.91 -5.78 -37.86
N LYS A 788 9.91 -4.92 -37.67
CA LYS A 788 9.71 -3.48 -37.44
C LYS A 788 9.10 -2.78 -38.68
N MET A 789 9.46 -3.21 -39.89
CA MET A 789 8.88 -2.67 -41.12
C MET A 789 7.41 -3.11 -41.30
N LYS A 790 7.09 -4.37 -41.03
CA LYS A 790 5.71 -4.90 -41.06
C LYS A 790 4.78 -4.15 -40.11
N SER A 791 5.21 -3.92 -38.87
CA SER A 791 4.40 -3.16 -37.92
C SER A 791 4.19 -1.70 -38.32
N LYS A 792 5.19 -1.05 -38.94
CA LYS A 792 5.04 0.30 -39.51
C LYS A 792 4.05 0.35 -40.68
N MET A 793 4.07 -0.64 -41.57
CA MET A 793 3.12 -0.70 -42.70
C MET A 793 1.69 -0.94 -42.21
N ALA A 794 1.48 -1.87 -41.28
CA ALA A 794 0.16 -2.13 -40.71
C ALA A 794 -0.42 -0.90 -39.98
N LYS A 795 0.42 -0.15 -39.23
CA LYS A 795 0.00 1.12 -38.62
C LYS A 795 -0.42 2.15 -39.67
N LYS A 796 0.41 2.32 -40.72
CA LYS A 796 0.11 3.26 -41.80
C LYS A 796 -1.20 2.92 -42.51
N GLU A 797 -1.46 1.64 -42.78
CA GLU A 797 -2.70 1.17 -43.41
C GLU A 797 -3.93 1.42 -42.51
N ALA A 798 -3.82 1.18 -41.21
CA ALA A 798 -4.88 1.51 -40.24
C ALA A 798 -5.17 3.01 -40.17
N THR A 799 -4.12 3.85 -40.15
CA THR A 799 -4.26 5.31 -40.18
C THR A 799 -4.95 5.79 -41.46
N ILE A 800 -4.62 5.20 -42.61
CA ILE A 800 -5.26 5.52 -43.90
C ILE A 800 -6.76 5.15 -43.87
N ALA A 801 -7.11 3.98 -43.33
CA ALA A 801 -8.50 3.55 -43.21
C ALA A 801 -9.32 4.49 -42.30
N GLU A 802 -8.75 4.91 -41.16
CA GLU A 802 -9.40 5.84 -40.23
C GLU A 802 -9.57 7.25 -40.83
N ILE A 803 -8.55 7.76 -41.52
CA ILE A 803 -8.64 9.02 -42.27
C ILE A 803 -9.79 8.95 -43.27
N THR A 804 -9.88 7.86 -44.04
CA THR A 804 -10.95 7.67 -45.04
C THR A 804 -12.33 7.73 -44.38
N SER A 805 -12.53 7.01 -43.28
CA SER A 805 -13.77 7.02 -42.50
C SER A 805 -14.13 8.42 -41.97
N LEU A 806 -13.16 9.18 -41.45
CA LEU A 806 -13.40 10.54 -40.94
C LEU A 806 -13.71 11.55 -42.06
N CYS A 807 -13.13 11.37 -43.24
CA CYS A 807 -13.45 12.22 -44.40
C CYS A 807 -14.90 12.06 -44.82
N ASP A 808 -15.40 10.82 -44.86
CA ASP A 808 -16.78 10.50 -45.22
C ASP A 808 -17.76 11.08 -44.18
N GLU A 809 -17.46 10.93 -42.89
CA GLU A 809 -18.28 11.44 -41.79
C GLU A 809 -18.35 12.98 -41.73
N LEU A 810 -17.23 13.65 -42.02
CA LEU A 810 -17.16 15.10 -42.00
C LEU A 810 -17.77 15.76 -43.23
N SER A 811 -17.95 15.01 -44.33
CA SER A 811 -18.40 15.51 -45.63
C SER A 811 -17.52 16.67 -46.14
N LEU A 812 -16.20 16.45 -46.11
CA LEU A 812 -15.21 17.46 -46.51
C LEU A 812 -15.21 17.67 -48.03
N PRO A 813 -14.85 18.88 -48.51
CA PRO A 813 -14.86 19.19 -49.95
C PRO A 813 -13.77 18.47 -50.75
N LYS A 814 -12.74 17.94 -50.08
CA LYS A 814 -11.68 17.13 -50.70
C LYS A 814 -11.91 15.66 -50.36
N THR A 815 -11.65 14.78 -51.32
CA THR A 815 -11.74 13.33 -51.09
C THR A 815 -10.61 12.87 -50.16
N ALA A 816 -10.80 11.72 -49.49
CA ALA A 816 -9.77 11.11 -48.65
C ALA A 816 -8.45 10.91 -49.41
N ASP A 817 -8.53 10.46 -50.67
CA ASP A 817 -7.37 10.25 -51.55
C ASP A 817 -6.61 11.54 -51.85
N GLU A 818 -7.31 12.65 -52.12
CA GLU A 818 -6.67 13.96 -52.34
C GLU A 818 -5.96 14.46 -51.08
N MET A 819 -6.59 14.29 -49.91
CA MET A 819 -5.97 14.68 -48.65
C MET A 819 -4.78 13.79 -48.30
N LEU A 820 -4.89 12.47 -48.44
CA LEU A 820 -3.79 11.53 -48.25
C LEU A 820 -2.62 11.80 -49.21
N ALA A 821 -2.89 12.18 -50.47
CA ALA A 821 -1.86 12.58 -51.42
C ALA A 821 -1.11 13.85 -50.96
N SER A 822 -1.84 14.86 -50.47
CA SER A 822 -1.24 16.11 -49.96
C SER A 822 -0.50 15.94 -48.63
N TYR A 823 -0.87 14.94 -47.83
CA TYR A 823 -0.27 14.58 -46.54
C TYR A 823 0.59 13.31 -46.63
N LYS A 824 1.12 12.98 -47.80
CA LYS A 824 1.97 11.80 -47.97
C LYS A 824 3.20 11.90 -47.04
N GLY A 825 3.34 10.94 -46.13
CA GLY A 825 4.37 10.92 -45.08
C GLY A 825 4.03 11.72 -43.81
N ARG A 826 2.85 12.36 -43.74
CA ARG A 826 2.30 13.10 -42.58
C ARG A 826 0.86 12.66 -42.29
N GLU A 827 0.55 11.39 -42.54
CA GLU A 827 -0.81 10.87 -42.41
C GLU A 827 -1.32 10.96 -40.96
N GLU A 828 -0.47 10.77 -39.95
CA GLU A 828 -0.85 10.92 -38.54
C GLU A 828 -1.26 12.36 -38.17
N GLU A 829 -0.62 13.37 -38.77
CA GLU A 829 -0.98 14.79 -38.58
C GLU A 829 -2.35 15.09 -39.21
N LEU A 830 -2.62 14.52 -40.40
CA LEU A 830 -3.93 14.61 -41.05
C LEU A 830 -5.01 13.98 -40.19
N LEU A 831 -4.77 12.78 -39.65
CA LEU A 831 -5.72 12.09 -38.77
C LEU A 831 -6.08 12.97 -37.55
N LYS A 832 -5.07 13.53 -36.88
CA LYS A 832 -5.27 14.40 -35.71
C LYS A 832 -6.09 15.65 -36.06
N ASN A 833 -5.84 16.24 -37.23
CA ASN A 833 -6.60 17.41 -37.70
C ASN A 833 -8.06 17.06 -38.03
N LEU A 834 -8.32 15.89 -38.64
CA LEU A 834 -9.68 15.42 -38.93
C LEU A 834 -10.46 15.14 -37.65
N GLN A 835 -9.86 14.45 -36.68
CA GLN A 835 -10.48 14.22 -35.37
C GLN A 835 -10.83 15.55 -34.66
N LYS A 836 -9.92 16.54 -34.70
CA LYS A 836 -10.19 17.88 -34.15
C LYS A 836 -11.39 18.56 -34.84
N MET A 837 -11.50 18.47 -36.16
CA MET A 837 -12.64 19.01 -36.90
C MET A 837 -13.96 18.30 -36.53
N LYS A 838 -13.93 16.99 -36.28
CA LYS A 838 -15.09 16.23 -35.81
C LYS A 838 -15.57 16.73 -34.45
N SER A 839 -14.68 16.82 -33.47
CA SER A 839 -15.03 17.34 -32.14
C SER A 839 -15.57 18.77 -32.21
N GLN A 840 -15.02 19.63 -33.08
CA GLN A 840 -15.51 20.99 -33.26
C GLN A 840 -16.92 21.03 -33.89
N LYS A 841 -17.19 20.16 -34.87
CA LYS A 841 -18.53 20.01 -35.48
C LYS A 841 -19.55 19.54 -34.45
N GLU A 842 -19.21 18.53 -33.64
CA GLU A 842 -20.07 18.00 -32.57
C GLU A 842 -20.35 19.04 -31.49
N MET A 843 -19.34 19.80 -31.04
CA MET A 843 -19.53 20.90 -30.09
C MET A 843 -20.46 21.99 -30.65
N SER A 844 -20.28 22.38 -31.92
CA SER A 844 -21.15 23.39 -32.55
C SER A 844 -22.60 22.92 -32.68
N ALA A 845 -22.81 21.63 -32.99
CA ALA A 845 -24.14 21.02 -33.05
C ALA A 845 -24.78 20.94 -31.65
N ALA A 846 -24.01 20.58 -30.62
CA ALA A 846 -24.48 20.55 -29.24
C ALA A 846 -24.85 21.95 -28.72
N GLN A 847 -24.06 22.98 -29.04
CA GLN A 847 -24.37 24.37 -28.70
C GLN A 847 -25.64 24.87 -29.41
N ALA A 848 -25.83 24.52 -30.67
CA ALA A 848 -27.05 24.86 -31.41
C ALA A 848 -28.29 24.17 -30.79
N ALA A 849 -28.20 22.89 -30.45
CA ALA A 849 -29.27 22.15 -29.79
C ALA A 849 -29.58 22.70 -28.38
N LYS A 850 -28.55 23.09 -27.62
CA LYS A 850 -28.72 23.75 -26.31
C LYS A 850 -29.46 25.08 -26.47
N LYS A 851 -29.05 25.90 -27.44
CA LYS A 851 -29.71 27.19 -27.73
C LYS A 851 -31.18 27.00 -28.11
N GLU A 852 -31.50 26.03 -28.95
CA GLU A 852 -32.88 25.71 -29.35
C GLU A 852 -33.73 25.27 -28.15
N ALA A 853 -33.18 24.41 -27.28
CA ALA A 853 -33.86 23.96 -26.06
C ALA A 853 -34.11 25.12 -25.08
N THR A 854 -33.13 26.01 -24.88
CA THR A 854 -33.27 27.21 -24.04
C THR A 854 -34.35 28.15 -24.57
N VAL A 855 -34.41 28.36 -25.90
CA VAL A 855 -35.45 29.18 -26.55
C VAL A 855 -36.84 28.58 -26.34
N ALA A 856 -36.98 27.25 -26.45
CA ALA A 856 -38.25 26.57 -26.21
C ALA A 856 -38.71 26.71 -24.74
N GLU A 857 -37.81 26.59 -23.77
CA GLU A 857 -38.13 26.75 -22.35
C GLU A 857 -38.51 28.19 -21.99
N ILE A 858 -37.77 29.18 -22.52
CA ILE A 858 -38.10 30.60 -22.36
C ILE A 858 -39.52 30.87 -22.88
N THR A 859 -39.85 30.34 -24.06
CA THR A 859 -41.18 30.52 -24.66
C THR A 859 -42.28 29.96 -23.73
N SER A 860 -42.09 28.74 -23.21
CA SER A 860 -43.01 28.12 -22.27
C SER A 860 -43.19 28.92 -20.97
N LEU A 861 -42.11 29.48 -20.40
CA LEU A 861 -42.18 30.27 -19.17
C LEU A 861 -42.86 31.62 -19.37
N CYS A 862 -42.69 32.24 -20.55
CA CYS A 862 -43.37 33.50 -20.89
C CYS A 862 -44.89 33.32 -20.93
N ASP A 863 -45.35 32.24 -21.56
CA ASP A 863 -46.77 31.90 -21.67
C ASP A 863 -47.39 31.60 -20.29
N GLU A 864 -46.67 30.87 -19.44
CA GLU A 864 -47.12 30.56 -18.08
C GLU A 864 -47.21 31.80 -17.17
N LEU A 865 -46.24 32.70 -17.27
CA LEU A 865 -46.18 33.91 -16.45
C LEU A 865 -47.18 34.99 -16.90
N LYS A 866 -47.68 34.92 -18.14
CA LYS A 866 -48.53 35.93 -18.79
C LYS A 866 -47.86 37.31 -18.79
N LEU A 867 -46.61 37.36 -19.24
CA LEU A 867 -45.83 38.59 -19.26
C LEU A 867 -46.37 39.57 -20.33
N PRO A 868 -46.19 40.89 -20.13
CA PRO A 868 -46.70 41.90 -21.05
C PRO A 868 -45.95 41.95 -22.39
N LYS A 869 -44.74 41.39 -22.45
CA LYS A 869 -43.95 41.24 -23.68
C LYS A 869 -44.02 39.80 -24.16
N THR A 870 -44.05 39.61 -25.47
CA THR A 870 -44.03 38.27 -26.07
C THR A 870 -42.66 37.61 -25.90
N ALA A 871 -42.59 36.28 -25.93
CA ALA A 871 -41.33 35.55 -25.86
C ALA A 871 -40.35 35.98 -26.96
N GLY A 872 -40.85 36.21 -28.18
CA GLY A 872 -40.05 36.68 -29.31
C GLY A 872 -39.41 38.05 -29.08
N GLU A 873 -40.13 39.01 -28.49
CA GLU A 873 -39.59 40.33 -28.16
C GLU A 873 -38.52 40.26 -27.06
N MET A 874 -38.72 39.40 -26.06
CA MET A 874 -37.72 39.21 -25.00
C MET A 874 -36.48 38.49 -25.53
N LEU A 875 -36.64 37.42 -26.32
CA LEU A 875 -35.53 36.73 -26.96
C LEU A 875 -34.72 37.66 -27.87
N ALA A 876 -35.37 38.52 -28.65
CA ALA A 876 -34.67 39.51 -29.49
C ALA A 876 -33.85 40.50 -28.65
N SER A 877 -34.35 40.93 -27.48
CA SER A 877 -33.60 41.82 -26.58
C SER A 877 -32.46 41.12 -25.80
N TYR A 878 -32.46 39.79 -25.76
CA TYR A 878 -31.50 38.94 -25.08
C TYR A 878 -30.74 38.01 -26.04
N GLU A 879 -30.60 38.39 -27.31
CA GLU A 879 -29.84 37.60 -28.29
C GLU A 879 -28.39 37.41 -27.81
N GLY A 880 -27.95 36.16 -27.73
CA GLY A 880 -26.64 35.77 -27.16
C GLY A 880 -26.56 35.75 -25.63
N ARG A 881 -27.65 36.05 -24.91
CA ARG A 881 -27.78 35.99 -23.44
C ARG A 881 -29.06 35.28 -23.00
N GLU A 882 -29.48 34.28 -23.78
CA GLU A 882 -30.74 33.57 -23.58
C GLU A 882 -30.77 32.84 -22.23
N GLU A 883 -29.65 32.27 -21.77
CA GLU A 883 -29.57 31.60 -20.45
C GLU A 883 -29.84 32.55 -19.28
N VAL A 884 -29.42 33.82 -19.38
CA VAL A 884 -29.69 34.85 -18.36
C VAL A 884 -31.19 35.17 -18.31
N LEU A 885 -31.82 35.26 -19.48
CA LEU A 885 -33.26 35.45 -19.59
C LEU A 885 -34.03 34.26 -18.98
N LEU A 886 -33.61 33.03 -19.26
CA LEU A 886 -34.21 31.83 -18.69
C LEU A 886 -34.18 31.85 -17.16
N LYS A 887 -33.00 32.12 -16.57
CA LYS A 887 -32.82 32.20 -15.12
C LYS A 887 -33.70 33.28 -14.49
N ASN A 888 -33.82 34.44 -15.14
CA ASN A 888 -34.69 35.53 -14.67
C ASN A 888 -36.18 35.14 -14.71
N LEU A 889 -36.62 34.44 -15.75
CA LEU A 889 -38.00 33.96 -15.86
C LEU A 889 -38.33 32.90 -14.80
N GLN A 890 -37.42 31.95 -14.57
CA GLN A 890 -37.57 30.95 -13.50
C GLN A 890 -37.65 31.62 -12.11
N ASN A 891 -36.84 32.66 -11.86
CA ASN A 891 -36.91 33.44 -10.62
C ASN A 891 -38.25 34.17 -10.45
N MET A 892 -38.78 34.78 -11.52
CA MET A 892 -40.10 35.42 -11.48
C MET A 892 -41.23 34.40 -11.21
N LYS A 893 -41.13 33.20 -11.77
CA LYS A 893 -42.09 32.11 -11.48
C LYS A 893 -42.06 31.71 -10.01
N SER A 894 -40.88 31.52 -9.44
CA SER A 894 -40.71 31.23 -8.01
C SER A 894 -41.30 32.32 -7.12
N GLN A 895 -41.05 33.59 -7.45
CA GLN A 895 -41.64 34.72 -6.70
C GLN A 895 -43.17 34.75 -6.78
N LYS A 896 -43.75 34.55 -7.98
CA LYS A 896 -45.20 34.50 -8.16
C LYS A 896 -45.86 33.37 -7.37
N LEU A 897 -45.22 32.20 -7.33
CA LEU A 897 -45.67 31.06 -6.52
C LEU A 897 -45.66 31.41 -5.02
N THR A 898 -44.58 32.00 -4.51
CA THR A 898 -44.49 32.39 -3.09
C THR A 898 -45.53 33.45 -2.70
N SER A 899 -45.79 34.43 -3.56
CA SER A 899 -46.82 35.46 -3.32
C SER A 899 -48.23 34.87 -3.31
N THR A 900 -48.51 33.92 -4.20
CA THR A 900 -49.80 33.22 -4.25
C THR A 900 -50.01 32.34 -3.02
N GLU A 901 -48.96 31.64 -2.56
CA GLU A 901 -48.99 30.83 -1.34
C GLU A 901 -49.20 31.69 -0.08
N GLN A 902 -48.55 32.86 0.00
CA GLN A 902 -48.75 33.80 1.10
C GLN A 902 -50.18 34.37 1.12
N ALA A 903 -50.75 34.68 -0.05
CA ALA A 903 -52.14 35.13 -0.14
C ALA A 903 -53.12 34.04 0.33
N ALA A 904 -52.92 32.78 -0.09
CA ALA A 904 -53.74 31.66 0.34
C ALA A 904 -53.62 31.39 1.87
N LYS A 905 -52.40 31.49 2.43
CA LYS A 905 -52.20 31.40 3.89
C LYS A 905 -52.91 32.52 4.64
N LYS A 906 -52.83 33.76 4.14
CA LYS A 906 -53.53 34.90 4.72
C LYS A 906 -55.05 34.68 4.74
N GLU A 907 -55.62 34.21 3.64
CA GLU A 907 -57.06 33.92 3.53
C GLU A 907 -57.51 32.78 4.48
N ALA A 908 -56.70 31.72 4.60
CA ALA A 908 -56.95 30.63 5.54
C ALA A 908 -56.90 31.11 7.01
N THR A 909 -55.90 31.94 7.36
CA THR A 909 -55.78 32.55 8.69
C THR A 909 -56.97 33.46 9.02
N ILE A 910 -57.44 34.27 8.05
CA ILE A 910 -58.65 35.10 8.21
C ILE A 910 -59.88 34.23 8.49
N THR A 911 -60.03 33.13 7.77
CA THR A 911 -61.15 32.19 7.94
C THR A 911 -61.12 31.55 9.34
N GLU A 912 -59.94 31.14 9.81
CA GLU A 912 -59.78 30.54 11.15
C GLU A 912 -60.03 31.56 12.28
N ILE A 913 -59.57 32.81 12.12
CA ILE A 913 -59.85 33.91 13.06
C ILE A 913 -61.36 34.14 13.17
N THR A 914 -62.06 34.18 12.03
CA THR A 914 -63.51 34.42 11.99
C THR A 914 -64.24 33.32 12.76
N SER A 915 -63.89 32.06 12.51
CA SER A 915 -64.46 30.90 13.22
C SER A 915 -64.20 30.94 14.74
N LEU A 916 -62.99 31.32 15.17
CA LEU A 916 -62.66 31.42 16.60
C LEU A 916 -63.37 32.60 17.28
N CYS A 917 -63.55 33.72 16.59
CA CYS A 917 -64.31 34.86 17.11
C CYS A 917 -65.78 34.51 17.35
N ASP A 918 -66.40 33.77 16.43
CA ASP A 918 -67.80 33.30 16.56
C ASP A 918 -67.98 32.34 17.75
N GLU A 919 -67.00 31.46 17.99
CA GLU A 919 -67.00 30.51 19.10
C GLU A 919 -66.78 31.20 20.47
N LEU A 920 -65.81 32.12 20.55
CA LEU A 920 -65.36 32.68 21.82
C LEU A 920 -66.18 33.88 22.29
N LYS A 921 -66.78 34.62 21.34
CA LYS A 921 -67.50 35.88 21.56
C LYS A 921 -66.68 36.87 22.41
N PRO A 922 -65.51 37.34 21.94
CA PRO A 922 -64.58 38.15 22.71
C PRO A 922 -65.07 39.60 22.98
N GLY A 923 -66.30 39.95 22.61
CA GLY A 923 -66.89 41.27 22.84
C GLY A 923 -66.67 42.30 21.72
N ARG A 924 -65.91 41.94 20.67
CA ARG A 924 -65.77 42.67 19.40
C ARG A 924 -66.04 41.72 18.24
N SER A 925 -66.51 42.25 17.10
CA SER A 925 -66.74 41.42 15.91
C SER A 925 -65.42 40.94 15.30
N SER A 926 -65.47 39.85 14.53
CA SER A 926 -64.31 39.34 13.78
C SER A 926 -63.77 40.40 12.80
N GLU A 927 -64.65 41.17 12.15
CA GLU A 927 -64.30 42.27 11.25
C GLU A 927 -63.54 43.40 11.97
N GLU A 928 -63.99 43.81 13.16
CA GLU A 928 -63.29 44.83 13.96
C GLU A 928 -61.90 44.36 14.42
N LEU A 929 -61.77 43.08 14.77
CA LEU A 929 -60.50 42.50 15.19
C LEU A 929 -59.54 42.32 14.01
N LEU A 930 -60.01 41.85 12.86
CA LEU A 930 -59.21 41.72 11.64
C LEU A 930 -58.72 43.09 11.16
N ALA A 931 -59.57 44.13 11.20
CA ALA A 931 -59.16 45.49 10.87
C ALA A 931 -58.12 46.05 11.85
N ALA A 932 -58.25 45.79 13.15
CA ALA A 932 -57.28 46.23 14.15
C ALA A 932 -55.93 45.49 14.07
N TYR A 933 -55.93 44.29 13.50
CA TYR A 933 -54.75 43.42 13.33
C TYR A 933 -54.38 43.22 11.86
N GLU A 934 -54.71 44.16 10.97
CA GLU A 934 -54.30 44.10 9.57
C GLU A 934 -52.77 44.02 9.45
N GLY A 935 -52.27 42.98 8.77
CA GLY A 935 -50.84 42.65 8.67
C GLY A 935 -50.25 41.91 9.87
N ARG A 936 -51.03 41.62 10.91
CA ARG A 936 -50.66 40.84 12.11
C ARG A 936 -51.70 39.76 12.43
N GLU A 937 -52.30 39.19 11.39
CA GLU A 937 -53.41 38.25 11.54
C GLU A 937 -52.98 36.97 12.29
N GLU A 938 -51.73 36.51 12.12
CA GLU A 938 -51.22 35.34 12.86
C GLU A 938 -51.10 35.59 14.38
N GLU A 939 -50.75 36.80 14.81
CA GLU A 939 -50.71 37.18 16.22
C GLU A 939 -52.11 37.15 16.83
N LEU A 940 -53.10 37.68 16.09
CA LEU A 940 -54.50 37.64 16.49
C LEU A 940 -54.99 36.19 16.62
N LEU A 941 -54.68 35.34 15.65
CA LEU A 941 -55.02 33.92 15.69
C LEU A 941 -54.42 33.24 16.92
N SER A 942 -53.15 33.52 17.24
CA SER A 942 -52.46 32.99 18.43
C SER A 942 -53.14 33.43 19.72
N HIS A 943 -53.55 34.70 19.83
CA HIS A 943 -54.28 35.22 21.00
C HIS A 943 -55.65 34.57 21.16
N LEU A 944 -56.39 34.39 20.07
CA LEU A 944 -57.70 33.72 20.10
C LEU A 944 -57.58 32.24 20.49
N LYS A 945 -56.56 31.52 19.98
CA LYS A 945 -56.28 30.13 20.40
C LYS A 945 -55.93 30.04 21.89
N LYS A 946 -55.11 30.96 22.41
CA LYS A 946 -54.81 31.03 23.86
C LYS A 946 -56.06 31.29 24.69
N LEU A 947 -56.92 32.21 24.25
CA LEU A 947 -58.18 32.52 24.92
C LEU A 947 -59.12 31.30 24.94
N LYS A 948 -59.22 30.56 23.83
CA LYS A 948 -59.98 29.29 23.75
C LYS A 948 -59.48 28.25 24.74
N ASN A 949 -58.16 28.08 24.84
CA ASN A 949 -57.57 27.13 25.78
C ASN A 949 -57.83 27.54 27.23
N SER A 950 -57.69 28.83 27.55
CA SER A 950 -57.98 29.36 28.90
C SER A 950 -59.45 29.17 29.30
N LYS A 951 -60.38 29.26 28.33
CA LYS A 951 -61.82 29.05 28.56
C LYS A 951 -62.20 27.58 28.70
N ARG A 952 -61.38 26.65 28.20
CA ARG A 952 -61.56 25.20 28.41
C ARG A 952 -61.01 24.71 29.74
N SER A 953 -60.04 25.41 30.31
CA SER A 953 -59.42 25.07 31.60
C SER A 953 -60.14 25.65 32.82
N ALA A 954 -61.10 26.56 32.60
CA ALA A 954 -61.98 27.14 33.62
C ALA A 954 -63.36 26.50 33.52
#